data_AF-A0AAF0EUF2-F1
#
_entry.id   AF-A0AAF0EUF2-F1
#
_cell.length_a   1.000
_cell.length_b   1.000
_cell.length_c   1.000
_cell.angle_alpha   90.00
_cell.angle_beta   90.00
_cell.angle_gamma   90.00
#
_symmetry.space_group_name_H-M   'P 1'
#
loop_
_entity.id
_entity.type
_entity.pdbx_description
1 polymer ?
#
loop_
_entity_poly.entity_id
_entity_poly.type
_entity_poly.pdbx_seq_one_letter_code
_entity_poly.pdbx_strand_id
1 'polypeptide(L)'
;MLILLQLFLAVAVALVHAQSETVGNNCKVRGDYTPKTSLDVSFRPFDRTRASMMRYRFQAGINLGSWFVNEKWMVPALFSCAYSKEKGELAILRGYGNSSKGIQSARSRLEVHWDTWITDSDMADIKARGINSVRIPIGYWNLPGANFTKDTPFEAWSDVYKNSWKYVRRAIKLADDHDLGVLLDMHGAYGSQNGGEISGFNKFDVNFYKGDNPERMTDALLWIANDLKDVSNLVGIELLNEPEYNSKLIPWTKETSAKIHALGGAMSDMPVYVSNPFEDSDVGDYVINSNTFVVFDLHSYFAFNNKKDSADDISAAIRGPINDLFSELQNTTRNRFVIGEWSCALDPQSLSNDREEKQRQVAEFCQTQIDVYRNSTAGLYFWSYKFQNCASGGSWCFGNLQDEFFTTYNAFGIRNSRKGDAVARVQQEQLPSKYQDALDSSNPNSYDLGYAEGFNFAKKLVVEMPLSRLGFKQEYLKRKYDQHADRNLNLDNYGNGFRDGVLDIECIVYSFTDYGNFICHGRKTQPSSSSSSSAAPTSTSSSTSNSTSTTTSPSGGVAPTKTSASSSSSPSSSKSSSSSSSSSSSSKSSSSSKTSTSSTPTSSSSSKKPTSSSTSVVTSSVSGKTVTATVTQSSNGQMCGNDNIFGIGICISGSGNGNSIQIS
;
A
#
# COMPACT_ATOMS: atom_id res chain seq x y z
N MET A 1 28.10 -55.00 -38.30
CA MET A 1 28.30 -53.54 -38.34
C MET A 1 27.11 -52.79 -38.95
N LEU A 2 26.71 -53.04 -40.21
CA LEU A 2 25.59 -52.32 -40.87
C LEU A 2 24.30 -52.25 -40.04
N ILE A 3 23.85 -53.36 -39.43
CA ILE A 3 22.63 -53.40 -38.60
C ILE A 3 22.71 -52.43 -37.41
N LEU A 4 23.88 -52.32 -36.77
CA LEU A 4 24.14 -51.36 -35.69
C LEU A 4 24.12 -49.91 -36.20
N LEU A 5 24.65 -49.66 -37.40
CA LEU A 5 24.59 -48.35 -38.04
C LEU A 5 23.14 -47.97 -38.39
N GLN A 6 22.33 -48.91 -38.89
CA GLN A 6 20.91 -48.70 -39.17
C GLN A 6 20.09 -48.50 -37.89
N LEU A 7 20.40 -49.21 -36.79
CA LEU A 7 19.80 -48.97 -35.48
C LEU A 7 20.16 -47.58 -34.94
N PHE A 8 21.43 -47.16 -35.03
CA PHE A 8 21.84 -45.80 -34.68
C PHE A 8 21.17 -44.74 -35.56
N LEU A 9 21.04 -44.99 -36.87
CA LEU A 9 20.36 -44.07 -37.77
C LEU A 9 18.85 -44.01 -37.49
N ALA A 10 18.21 -45.14 -37.18
CA ALA A 10 16.79 -45.19 -36.81
C ALA A 10 16.52 -44.52 -35.45
N VAL A 11 17.40 -44.71 -34.46
CA VAL A 11 17.31 -44.02 -33.16
C VAL A 11 17.60 -42.53 -33.29
N ALA A 12 18.59 -42.13 -34.10
CA ALA A 12 18.86 -40.71 -34.38
C ALA A 12 17.70 -40.07 -35.16
N VAL A 13 17.15 -40.75 -36.17
CA VAL A 13 15.96 -40.31 -36.90
C VAL A 13 14.75 -40.22 -35.97
N ALA A 14 14.53 -41.16 -35.06
CA ALA A 14 13.47 -41.09 -34.07
C ALA A 14 13.67 -39.96 -33.05
N LEU A 15 14.91 -39.67 -32.62
CA LEU A 15 15.23 -38.53 -31.77
C LEU A 15 15.06 -37.18 -32.49
N VAL A 16 15.29 -37.12 -33.81
CA VAL A 16 15.07 -35.93 -34.65
C VAL A 16 13.60 -35.77 -35.08
N HIS A 17 12.85 -36.87 -35.20
CA HIS A 17 11.42 -36.88 -35.55
C HIS A 17 10.48 -36.97 -34.34
N ALA A 18 11.03 -36.93 -33.12
CA ALA A 18 10.29 -36.63 -31.91
C ALA A 18 9.83 -35.17 -31.93
N GLN A 19 8.85 -34.86 -32.79
CA GLN A 19 8.12 -33.59 -32.77
C GLN A 19 7.63 -33.38 -31.34
N SER A 20 8.11 -32.32 -30.68
CA SER A 20 7.74 -32.04 -29.30
C SER A 20 6.23 -31.85 -29.23
N GLU A 21 5.52 -32.79 -28.60
CA GLU A 21 4.05 -32.86 -28.61
C GLU A 21 3.43 -31.50 -28.28
N THR A 22 2.41 -31.11 -29.05
CA THR A 22 1.76 -29.81 -28.90
C THR A 22 0.30 -29.94 -28.46
N VAL A 23 -0.18 -28.90 -27.77
CA VAL A 23 -1.56 -28.74 -27.30
C VAL A 23 -2.05 -27.33 -27.60
N GLY A 24 -3.36 -27.16 -27.80
CA GLY A 24 -3.97 -25.86 -28.08
C GLY A 24 -3.32 -25.13 -29.26
N ASN A 25 -2.85 -23.91 -29.02
CA ASN A 25 -2.20 -23.03 -29.98
C ASN A 25 -0.73 -23.44 -30.27
N ASN A 26 -0.52 -24.70 -30.68
CA ASN A 26 0.80 -25.31 -30.92
C ASN A 26 1.78 -25.25 -29.73
N CYS A 27 1.26 -25.25 -28.50
CA CYS A 27 2.04 -25.12 -27.28
C CYS A 27 2.75 -26.40 -26.92
N LYS A 28 4.08 -26.35 -26.74
CA LYS A 28 4.89 -27.51 -26.32
C LYS A 28 4.40 -28.05 -24.97
N VAL A 29 4.05 -29.34 -24.95
CA VAL A 29 3.64 -30.10 -23.77
C VAL A 29 4.77 -30.12 -22.73
N ARG A 30 4.39 -30.08 -21.46
CA ARG A 30 5.28 -30.17 -20.30
C ARG A 30 4.63 -31.00 -19.20
N GLY A 31 5.36 -31.98 -18.67
CA GLY A 31 4.95 -32.72 -17.47
C GLY A 31 4.88 -31.83 -16.23
N ASP A 32 4.25 -32.32 -15.15
CA ASP A 32 4.09 -31.58 -13.89
C ASP A 32 5.40 -31.02 -13.31
N TYR A 33 5.29 -29.92 -12.57
CA TYR A 33 6.42 -29.31 -11.88
C TYR A 33 6.58 -29.86 -10.46
N THR A 34 7.80 -29.80 -9.93
CA THR A 34 8.09 -30.04 -8.51
C THR A 34 8.59 -28.72 -7.91
N PRO A 35 7.86 -28.12 -6.95
CA PRO A 35 8.26 -26.87 -6.30
C PRO A 35 9.64 -27.01 -5.62
N LYS A 36 10.47 -25.95 -5.66
CA LYS A 36 11.78 -25.92 -5.00
C LYS A 36 11.72 -26.05 -3.48
N THR A 37 10.61 -25.63 -2.87
CA THR A 37 10.39 -25.65 -1.41
C THR A 37 8.95 -26.06 -1.11
N SER A 38 8.69 -26.51 0.14
CA SER A 38 7.35 -26.92 0.57
C SER A 38 6.29 -25.86 0.27
N LEU A 39 5.16 -26.30 -0.32
CA LEU A 39 3.96 -25.49 -0.47
C LEU A 39 3.10 -25.50 0.80
N ASP A 40 3.28 -26.50 1.66
CA ASP A 40 2.64 -26.56 2.97
C ASP A 40 3.49 -25.78 3.97
N VAL A 41 2.96 -24.64 4.42
CA VAL A 41 3.65 -23.65 5.28
C VAL A 41 2.88 -23.36 6.56
N SER A 42 3.62 -23.22 7.66
CA SER A 42 3.14 -22.74 8.95
C SER A 42 3.55 -21.27 9.16
N PHE A 43 2.59 -20.40 9.51
CA PHE A 43 2.89 -19.05 9.97
C PHE A 43 3.45 -19.05 11.40
N ARG A 44 4.04 -17.92 11.82
CA ARG A 44 4.37 -17.67 13.23
C ARG A 44 3.07 -17.62 14.06
N PRO A 45 3.09 -17.98 15.36
CA PRO A 45 1.92 -17.80 16.23
C PRO A 45 1.44 -16.34 16.23
N PHE A 46 0.12 -16.12 16.31
CA PHE A 46 -0.44 -14.77 16.23
C PHE A 46 -0.01 -13.90 17.42
N ASP A 47 0.82 -12.91 17.12
CA ASP A 47 1.18 -11.80 17.99
C ASP A 47 0.32 -10.58 17.60
N ARG A 48 -0.56 -10.15 18.53
CA ARG A 48 -1.43 -8.98 18.39
C ARG A 48 -0.63 -7.67 18.36
N THR A 49 0.47 -7.58 19.11
CA THR A 49 1.32 -6.38 19.18
C THR A 49 2.15 -6.22 17.90
N ARG A 50 2.72 -7.31 17.37
CA ARG A 50 3.30 -7.34 16.01
C ARG A 50 2.25 -6.95 14.96
N ALA A 51 1.04 -7.52 15.02
CA ALA A 51 -0.02 -7.19 14.08
C ALA A 51 -0.43 -5.70 14.14
N SER A 52 -0.52 -5.09 15.32
CA SER A 52 -0.74 -3.65 15.44
C SER A 52 0.40 -2.84 14.83
N MET A 53 1.67 -3.16 15.13
CA MET A 53 2.81 -2.43 14.55
C MET A 53 2.87 -2.58 13.02
N MET A 54 2.58 -3.77 12.48
CA MET A 54 2.50 -4.03 11.06
C MET A 54 1.36 -3.24 10.38
N ARG A 55 0.16 -3.20 10.97
CA ARG A 55 -1.04 -2.55 10.40
C ARG A 55 -1.00 -1.02 10.49
N TYR A 56 -0.62 -0.46 11.64
CA TYR A 56 -0.71 0.98 11.89
C TYR A 56 0.49 1.80 11.40
N ARG A 57 1.65 1.17 11.13
CA ARG A 57 2.82 1.89 10.59
C ARG A 57 2.54 2.50 9.22
N PHE A 58 3.38 3.46 8.84
CA PHE A 58 3.45 3.97 7.49
C PHE A 58 3.88 2.84 6.55
N GLN A 59 3.04 2.53 5.55
CA GLN A 59 3.32 1.48 4.59
C GLN A 59 4.21 2.05 3.47
N ALA A 60 5.52 1.96 3.66
CA ALA A 60 6.50 2.19 2.60
C ALA A 60 6.55 0.90 1.78
N GLY A 61 5.67 0.78 0.79
CA GLY A 61 5.29 -0.50 0.19
C GLY A 61 5.72 -0.66 -1.26
N ILE A 62 5.50 -1.85 -1.82
CA ILE A 62 5.68 -2.10 -3.25
C ILE A 62 4.72 -3.16 -3.78
N ASN A 63 4.28 -3.02 -5.02
CA ASN A 63 3.47 -4.04 -5.69
C ASN A 63 4.35 -5.18 -6.22
N LEU A 64 3.90 -6.42 -6.01
CA LEU A 64 4.47 -7.63 -6.60
C LEU A 64 3.63 -8.04 -7.83
N GLY A 65 3.47 -7.09 -8.75
CA GLY A 65 2.69 -7.23 -9.98
C GLY A 65 3.16 -8.40 -10.85
N SER A 66 2.22 -8.95 -11.62
CA SER A 66 2.44 -10.15 -12.43
C SER A 66 3.02 -11.37 -11.69
N TRP A 67 2.76 -11.53 -10.38
CA TRP A 67 3.05 -12.78 -9.66
C TRP A 67 1.91 -13.81 -9.77
N PHE A 68 0.70 -13.48 -9.29
CA PHE A 68 -0.46 -14.40 -9.28
C PHE A 68 -1.59 -14.02 -10.24
N VAL A 69 -1.62 -12.77 -10.69
CA VAL A 69 -2.46 -12.24 -11.77
C VAL A 69 -1.51 -11.66 -12.81
N ASN A 70 -1.45 -12.25 -14.01
CA ASN A 70 -0.38 -11.97 -14.97
C ASN A 70 -0.80 -10.96 -16.04
N GLU A 71 0.11 -10.04 -16.38
CA GLU A 71 -0.07 -9.05 -17.45
C GLU A 71 0.96 -9.26 -18.56
N LYS A 72 0.50 -9.21 -19.81
CA LYS A 72 1.36 -9.49 -20.97
C LYS A 72 2.48 -8.48 -21.19
N TRP A 73 2.36 -7.26 -20.66
CA TRP A 73 3.43 -6.25 -20.77
C TRP A 73 4.56 -6.50 -19.76
N MET A 74 4.26 -7.02 -18.56
CA MET A 74 5.27 -7.35 -17.55
C MET A 74 5.93 -8.71 -17.77
N VAL A 75 5.15 -9.74 -18.15
CA VAL A 75 5.64 -11.13 -18.27
C VAL A 75 5.37 -11.75 -19.66
N PRO A 76 5.74 -11.09 -20.77
CA PRO A 76 5.38 -11.51 -22.14
C PRO A 76 5.78 -12.96 -22.49
N ALA A 77 6.85 -13.51 -21.92
CA ALA A 77 7.24 -14.90 -22.19
C ALA A 77 6.22 -15.94 -21.68
N LEU A 78 5.44 -15.64 -20.63
CA LEU A 78 4.37 -16.50 -20.14
C LEU A 78 3.20 -16.56 -21.16
N PHE A 79 2.97 -15.44 -21.86
CA PHE A 79 2.00 -15.28 -22.94
C PHE A 79 2.51 -15.69 -24.33
N SER A 80 3.70 -16.32 -24.43
CA SER A 80 4.25 -16.83 -25.70
C SER A 80 3.34 -17.85 -26.42
N CYS A 81 2.41 -18.43 -25.68
CA CYS A 81 1.40 -19.38 -26.17
C CYS A 81 0.01 -18.78 -26.41
N ALA A 82 -0.24 -17.56 -25.94
CA ALA A 82 -1.54 -16.90 -26.10
C ALA A 82 -1.81 -16.57 -27.57
N TYR A 83 -3.08 -16.52 -27.97
CA TYR A 83 -3.45 -16.02 -29.30
C TYR A 83 -2.99 -14.57 -29.48
N SER A 84 -2.67 -14.16 -30.72
CA SER A 84 -1.79 -13.01 -30.98
C SER A 84 -2.30 -11.64 -30.47
N LYS A 85 -3.57 -11.56 -30.05
CA LYS A 85 -4.23 -10.35 -29.52
C LYS A 85 -4.72 -10.51 -28.07
N GLU A 86 -4.46 -11.63 -27.40
CA GLU A 86 -4.91 -11.90 -26.02
C GLU A 86 -3.82 -11.57 -24.97
N LYS A 87 -4.22 -10.95 -23.84
CA LYS A 87 -3.30 -10.30 -22.90
C LYS A 87 -3.51 -10.49 -21.38
N GLY A 88 -4.72 -10.77 -20.89
CA GLY A 88 -4.97 -11.07 -19.46
C GLY A 88 -4.89 -12.57 -19.17
N GLU A 89 -4.85 -12.97 -17.90
CA GLU A 89 -4.68 -14.36 -17.40
C GLU A 89 -5.30 -15.48 -18.29
N LEU A 90 -6.58 -15.37 -18.68
CA LEU A 90 -7.27 -16.36 -19.53
C LEU A 90 -6.57 -16.64 -20.87
N ALA A 91 -5.80 -15.69 -21.40
CA ALA A 91 -5.01 -15.82 -22.62
C ALA A 91 -3.96 -16.93 -22.53
N ILE A 92 -3.37 -17.10 -21.33
CA ILE A 92 -2.40 -18.16 -21.05
C ILE A 92 -3.12 -19.51 -21.17
N LEU A 93 -4.26 -19.64 -20.48
CA LEU A 93 -5.06 -20.87 -20.41
C LEU A 93 -5.60 -21.30 -21.78
N ARG A 94 -6.17 -20.34 -22.54
CA ARG A 94 -6.65 -20.54 -23.91
C ARG A 94 -5.54 -21.00 -24.86
N GLY A 95 -4.30 -20.54 -24.65
CA GLY A 95 -3.13 -20.97 -25.41
C GLY A 95 -2.87 -22.48 -25.31
N TYR A 96 -2.92 -23.08 -24.12
CA TYR A 96 -2.71 -24.53 -23.93
C TYR A 96 -3.98 -25.37 -24.20
N GLY A 97 -5.16 -24.75 -24.25
CA GLY A 97 -6.44 -25.43 -24.35
C GLY A 97 -6.82 -26.18 -23.07
N ASN A 98 -7.92 -26.93 -23.11
CA ASN A 98 -8.52 -27.63 -21.96
C ASN A 98 -8.34 -29.16 -22.00
N SER A 99 -7.44 -29.69 -22.85
CA SER A 99 -7.06 -31.09 -22.80
C SER A 99 -6.26 -31.39 -21.51
N SER A 100 -6.24 -32.65 -21.05
CA SER A 100 -5.48 -33.04 -19.86
C SER A 100 -3.99 -32.64 -19.94
N LYS A 101 -3.35 -32.84 -21.10
CA LYS A 101 -1.97 -32.38 -21.36
C LYS A 101 -1.86 -30.85 -21.45
N GLY A 102 -2.89 -30.15 -21.93
CA GLY A 102 -3.00 -28.69 -21.91
C GLY A 102 -3.01 -28.13 -20.49
N ILE A 103 -3.91 -28.64 -19.64
CA ILE A 103 -4.05 -28.29 -18.23
C ILE A 103 -2.75 -28.58 -17.46
N GLN A 104 -2.14 -29.75 -17.65
CA GLN A 104 -0.84 -30.10 -17.06
C GLN A 104 0.27 -29.12 -17.48
N SER A 105 0.33 -28.78 -18.78
CA SER A 105 1.36 -27.89 -19.33
C SER A 105 1.20 -26.44 -18.87
N ALA A 106 -0.05 -25.97 -18.74
CA ALA A 106 -0.38 -24.66 -18.19
C ALA A 106 0.01 -24.59 -16.70
N ARG A 107 -0.42 -25.59 -15.90
CA ARG A 107 -0.05 -25.71 -14.47
C ARG A 107 1.46 -25.69 -14.28
N SER A 108 2.17 -26.57 -14.97
CA SER A 108 3.63 -26.71 -14.88
C SER A 108 4.40 -25.44 -15.26
N ARG A 109 3.77 -24.50 -15.99
CA ARG A 109 4.38 -23.20 -16.32
C ARG A 109 4.00 -22.10 -15.32
N LEU A 110 2.75 -22.04 -14.90
CA LEU A 110 2.30 -21.11 -13.85
C LEU A 110 2.94 -21.43 -12.49
N GLU A 111 3.04 -22.71 -12.11
CA GLU A 111 3.73 -23.13 -10.88
C GLU A 111 5.23 -22.77 -10.91
N VAL A 112 5.90 -22.92 -12.06
CA VAL A 112 7.29 -22.45 -12.22
C VAL A 112 7.39 -20.94 -12.09
N HIS A 113 6.45 -20.20 -12.66
CA HIS A 113 6.39 -18.75 -12.52
C HIS A 113 6.20 -18.35 -11.05
N TRP A 114 5.22 -18.93 -10.35
CA TRP A 114 4.98 -18.72 -8.92
C TRP A 114 6.18 -19.12 -8.03
N ASP A 115 7.01 -20.06 -8.46
CA ASP A 115 8.23 -20.53 -7.77
C ASP A 115 9.53 -19.79 -8.15
N THR A 116 9.48 -18.88 -9.12
CA THR A 116 10.68 -18.19 -9.64
C THR A 116 10.53 -16.70 -9.92
N TRP A 117 9.32 -16.15 -9.92
CA TRP A 117 9.08 -14.72 -10.15
C TRP A 117 9.60 -13.89 -8.98
N ILE A 118 9.05 -14.07 -7.78
CA ILE A 118 9.57 -13.50 -6.54
C ILE A 118 10.18 -14.62 -5.70
N THR A 119 11.39 -14.39 -5.19
CA THR A 119 12.20 -15.35 -4.43
C THR A 119 12.61 -14.77 -3.07
N ASP A 120 13.22 -15.59 -2.22
CA ASP A 120 13.78 -15.16 -0.93
C ASP A 120 14.78 -13.99 -1.08
N SER A 121 15.62 -14.04 -2.12
CA SER A 121 16.58 -12.97 -2.42
C SER A 121 15.91 -11.66 -2.87
N ASP A 122 14.73 -11.74 -3.49
CA ASP A 122 13.95 -10.54 -3.86
C ASP A 122 13.34 -9.89 -2.62
N MET A 123 12.79 -10.68 -1.69
CA MET A 123 12.27 -10.16 -0.41
C MET A 123 13.40 -9.55 0.45
N ALA A 124 14.59 -10.15 0.43
CA ALA A 124 15.78 -9.61 1.10
C ALA A 124 16.23 -8.26 0.49
N ASP A 125 16.24 -8.13 -0.85
CA ASP A 125 16.54 -6.89 -1.56
C ASP A 125 15.50 -5.80 -1.25
N ILE A 126 14.20 -6.11 -1.38
CA ILE A 126 13.08 -5.24 -0.99
C ILE A 126 13.28 -4.70 0.44
N LYS A 127 13.60 -5.58 1.39
CA LYS A 127 13.84 -5.20 2.79
C LYS A 127 15.10 -4.34 2.98
N ALA A 128 16.19 -4.65 2.26
CA ALA A 128 17.43 -3.87 2.29
C ALA A 128 17.25 -2.46 1.68
N ARG A 129 16.39 -2.35 0.67
CA ARG A 129 15.97 -1.09 0.01
C ARG A 129 15.09 -0.20 0.88
N GLY A 130 14.66 -0.67 2.06
CA GLY A 130 13.95 0.10 3.07
C GLY A 130 12.43 0.09 2.90
N ILE A 131 11.92 -0.77 2.02
CA ILE A 131 10.51 -1.11 1.92
C ILE A 131 10.11 -1.92 3.16
N ASN A 132 8.91 -1.70 3.67
CA ASN A 132 8.34 -2.42 4.80
C ASN A 132 7.03 -3.16 4.45
N SER A 133 6.39 -2.92 3.31
CA SER A 133 5.17 -3.64 2.90
C SER A 133 5.23 -4.15 1.46
N VAL A 134 4.47 -5.20 1.15
CA VAL A 134 4.25 -5.67 -0.22
C VAL A 134 2.75 -5.78 -0.49
N ARG A 135 2.28 -5.26 -1.62
CA ARG A 135 0.92 -5.49 -2.14
C ARG A 135 0.98 -6.67 -3.12
N ILE A 136 0.11 -7.66 -2.91
CA ILE A 136 0.10 -8.92 -3.65
C ILE A 136 -1.24 -9.08 -4.37
N PRO A 137 -1.30 -8.74 -5.67
CA PRO A 137 -2.46 -8.99 -6.52
C PRO A 137 -2.79 -10.48 -6.65
N ILE A 138 -4.04 -10.85 -6.37
CA ILE A 138 -4.65 -12.17 -6.62
C ILE A 138 -6.02 -12.04 -7.31
N GLY A 139 -6.42 -13.06 -8.07
CA GLY A 139 -7.78 -13.20 -8.59
C GLY A 139 -8.52 -14.34 -7.89
N TYR A 140 -9.85 -14.38 -7.99
CA TYR A 140 -10.66 -15.45 -7.39
C TYR A 140 -10.26 -16.87 -7.86
N TRP A 141 -9.65 -16.99 -9.05
CA TRP A 141 -9.14 -18.25 -9.60
C TRP A 141 -7.90 -18.78 -8.87
N ASN A 142 -7.20 -17.96 -8.06
CA ASN A 142 -6.08 -18.42 -7.24
C ASN A 142 -6.54 -19.15 -5.96
N LEU A 143 -7.83 -19.09 -5.61
CA LEU A 143 -8.41 -19.70 -4.41
C LEU A 143 -8.56 -21.23 -4.54
N PRO A 144 -8.51 -22.00 -3.44
CA PRO A 144 -8.31 -23.44 -3.52
C PRO A 144 -9.58 -24.23 -3.84
N GLY A 145 -9.52 -25.00 -4.93
CA GLY A 145 -10.54 -25.96 -5.34
C GLY A 145 -11.54 -25.40 -6.35
N ALA A 146 -12.09 -26.30 -7.18
CA ALA A 146 -12.87 -25.93 -8.37
C ALA A 146 -14.14 -25.11 -8.07
N ASN A 147 -14.65 -25.14 -6.84
CA ASN A 147 -15.86 -24.41 -6.43
C ASN A 147 -15.74 -22.88 -6.68
N PHE A 148 -14.58 -22.27 -6.42
CA PHE A 148 -14.39 -20.84 -6.68
C PHE A 148 -14.42 -20.53 -8.18
N THR A 149 -13.96 -21.45 -9.04
CA THR A 149 -13.99 -21.30 -10.50
C THR A 149 -15.26 -21.82 -11.18
N LYS A 150 -16.22 -22.40 -10.44
CA LYS A 150 -17.44 -22.99 -11.01
C LYS A 150 -18.37 -21.94 -11.61
N ASP A 151 -19.01 -22.25 -12.73
CA ASP A 151 -19.89 -21.35 -13.49
C ASP A 151 -19.17 -20.05 -13.94
N THR A 152 -17.85 -20.09 -14.11
CA THR A 152 -17.05 -18.95 -14.62
C THR A 152 -16.18 -19.35 -15.84
N PRO A 153 -15.67 -18.37 -16.61
CA PRO A 153 -14.74 -18.64 -17.71
C PRO A 153 -13.43 -19.36 -17.34
N PHE A 154 -13.13 -19.56 -16.05
CA PHE A 154 -11.97 -20.29 -15.56
C PHE A 154 -12.28 -21.77 -15.23
N GLU A 155 -13.55 -22.20 -15.18
CA GLU A 155 -13.97 -23.54 -14.72
C GLU A 155 -13.22 -24.69 -15.42
N ALA A 156 -13.14 -24.61 -16.75
CA ALA A 156 -12.48 -25.60 -17.61
C ALA A 156 -10.96 -25.71 -17.42
N TRP A 157 -10.38 -24.82 -16.59
CA TRP A 157 -8.97 -24.78 -16.22
C TRP A 157 -8.76 -24.78 -14.70
N SER A 158 -9.77 -25.12 -13.90
CA SER A 158 -9.69 -25.17 -12.42
C SER A 158 -8.49 -25.98 -11.87
N ASP A 159 -8.18 -27.15 -12.46
CA ASP A 159 -7.02 -27.99 -12.09
C ASP A 159 -5.65 -27.34 -12.44
N VAL A 160 -5.62 -26.23 -13.20
CA VAL A 160 -4.41 -25.42 -13.38
C VAL A 160 -4.02 -24.70 -12.09
N TYR A 161 -5.01 -24.22 -11.32
CA TYR A 161 -4.79 -23.39 -10.12
C TYR A 161 -4.85 -24.15 -8.80
N LYS A 162 -4.95 -25.49 -8.80
CA LYS A 162 -5.16 -26.30 -7.59
C LYS A 162 -4.15 -26.07 -6.45
N ASN A 163 -2.93 -25.67 -6.78
CA ASN A 163 -1.85 -25.36 -5.83
C ASN A 163 -1.67 -23.85 -5.61
N SER A 164 -2.36 -22.98 -6.37
CA SER A 164 -2.14 -21.53 -6.45
C SER A 164 -2.25 -20.87 -5.07
N TRP A 165 -3.29 -21.18 -4.28
CA TRP A 165 -3.42 -20.67 -2.92
C TRP A 165 -2.27 -21.08 -1.99
N LYS A 166 -1.68 -22.26 -2.17
CA LYS A 166 -0.50 -22.66 -1.38
C LYS A 166 0.71 -21.79 -1.73
N TYR A 167 0.89 -21.43 -3.00
CA TYR A 167 1.91 -20.46 -3.40
C TYR A 167 1.64 -19.07 -2.80
N VAL A 168 0.38 -18.61 -2.75
CA VAL A 168 0.01 -17.34 -2.09
C VAL A 168 0.29 -17.38 -0.58
N ARG A 169 -0.10 -18.44 0.15
CA ARG A 169 0.24 -18.61 1.57
C ARG A 169 1.76 -18.64 1.79
N ARG A 170 2.51 -19.29 0.90
CA ARG A 170 3.98 -19.31 0.94
C ARG A 170 4.60 -17.94 0.65
N ALA A 171 4.01 -17.14 -0.23
CA ALA A 171 4.41 -15.74 -0.46
C ALA A 171 4.20 -14.87 0.79
N ILE A 172 3.05 -15.01 1.45
CA ILE A 172 2.75 -14.30 2.70
C ILE A 172 3.74 -14.70 3.82
N LYS A 173 4.08 -15.99 3.90
CA LYS A 173 5.08 -16.51 4.84
C LYS A 173 6.49 -15.99 4.55
N LEU A 174 6.87 -15.93 3.27
CA LEU A 174 8.16 -15.38 2.84
C LEU A 174 8.28 -13.89 3.21
N ALA A 175 7.20 -13.11 3.07
CA ALA A 175 7.17 -11.74 3.55
C ALA A 175 7.33 -11.63 5.08
N ASP A 176 6.69 -12.50 5.87
CA ASP A 176 6.82 -12.53 7.34
C ASP A 176 8.26 -12.84 7.78
N ASP A 177 8.96 -13.67 7.01
CA ASP A 177 10.37 -14.03 7.26
C ASP A 177 11.35 -12.86 7.09
N HIS A 178 11.03 -11.89 6.24
CA HIS A 178 11.79 -10.64 6.05
C HIS A 178 11.17 -9.44 6.80
N ASP A 179 10.24 -9.66 7.74
CA ASP A 179 9.48 -8.63 8.45
C ASP A 179 8.78 -7.61 7.51
N LEU A 180 8.32 -8.09 6.36
CA LEU A 180 7.49 -7.35 5.42
C LEU A 180 6.01 -7.58 5.73
N GLY A 181 5.26 -6.48 5.75
CA GLY A 181 3.80 -6.51 5.78
C GLY A 181 3.24 -6.96 4.44
N VAL A 182 2.04 -7.54 4.42
CA VAL A 182 1.32 -7.91 3.20
C VAL A 182 -0.03 -7.23 3.15
N LEU A 183 -0.27 -6.45 2.09
CA LEU A 183 -1.61 -6.10 1.63
C LEU A 183 -2.00 -7.14 0.58
N LEU A 184 -3.02 -7.94 0.88
CA LEU A 184 -3.52 -8.93 -0.08
C LEU A 184 -4.65 -8.29 -0.91
N ASP A 185 -4.45 -8.23 -2.22
CA ASP A 185 -5.30 -7.46 -3.12
C ASP A 185 -6.17 -8.36 -4.02
N MET A 186 -7.48 -8.12 -4.04
CA MET A 186 -8.42 -8.76 -4.95
C MET A 186 -8.45 -8.08 -6.32
N HIS A 187 -7.40 -8.33 -7.09
CA HIS A 187 -7.15 -7.76 -8.41
C HIS A 187 -8.08 -8.31 -9.51
N GLY A 188 -8.55 -9.55 -9.37
CA GLY A 188 -9.40 -10.22 -10.36
C GLY A 188 -10.72 -10.73 -9.78
N ALA A 189 -11.83 -10.03 -10.05
CA ALA A 189 -13.15 -10.32 -9.49
C ALA A 189 -14.05 -11.22 -10.37
N TYR A 190 -15.08 -11.79 -9.74
CA TYR A 190 -16.15 -12.49 -10.45
C TYR A 190 -16.83 -11.58 -11.48
N GLY A 191 -16.97 -12.06 -12.71
CA GLY A 191 -17.56 -11.28 -13.81
C GLY A 191 -16.75 -10.07 -14.29
N SER A 192 -15.53 -9.85 -13.78
CA SER A 192 -14.72 -8.64 -13.95
C SER A 192 -15.38 -7.34 -13.42
N GLN A 193 -14.58 -6.58 -12.67
CA GLN A 193 -14.94 -5.29 -12.10
C GLN A 193 -14.65 -4.10 -13.05
N ASN A 194 -13.82 -4.26 -14.08
CA ASN A 194 -13.40 -3.17 -14.99
C ASN A 194 -13.18 -3.57 -16.46
N GLY A 195 -13.43 -4.83 -16.82
CA GLY A 195 -13.34 -5.33 -18.20
C GLY A 195 -11.94 -5.45 -18.81
N GLY A 196 -10.88 -5.03 -18.08
CA GLY A 196 -9.51 -4.90 -18.57
C GLY A 196 -8.60 -6.12 -18.34
N GLU A 197 -7.42 -6.10 -18.97
CA GLU A 197 -6.43 -7.21 -18.94
C GLU A 197 -5.93 -7.56 -17.54
N ILE A 198 -5.82 -6.57 -16.66
CA ILE A 198 -5.49 -6.71 -15.23
C ILE A 198 -6.52 -7.57 -14.46
N SER A 199 -7.81 -7.50 -14.81
CA SER A 199 -8.85 -8.33 -14.17
C SER A 199 -8.84 -9.80 -14.63
N GLY A 200 -7.87 -10.19 -15.47
CA GLY A 200 -7.69 -11.56 -16.01
C GLY A 200 -8.28 -11.79 -17.40
N PHE A 201 -8.92 -10.78 -18.01
CA PHE A 201 -9.68 -10.92 -19.27
C PHE A 201 -9.14 -10.00 -20.37
N ASN A 202 -8.99 -10.51 -21.60
CA ASN A 202 -8.45 -9.69 -22.69
C ASN A 202 -9.31 -8.45 -23.05
N LYS A 203 -10.62 -8.63 -22.98
CA LYS A 203 -11.67 -7.61 -22.97
C LYS A 203 -12.93 -8.30 -22.48
N PHE A 204 -13.62 -7.73 -21.50
CA PHE A 204 -14.85 -8.28 -20.95
C PHE A 204 -15.85 -7.15 -20.69
N ASP A 205 -17.14 -7.46 -20.65
CA ASP A 205 -18.12 -6.51 -20.12
C ASP A 205 -18.02 -6.55 -18.58
N VAL A 206 -18.19 -5.40 -17.91
CA VAL A 206 -18.28 -5.39 -16.44
C VAL A 206 -19.55 -6.12 -16.01
N ASN A 207 -19.38 -7.35 -15.52
CA ASN A 207 -20.44 -8.23 -15.07
C ASN A 207 -20.39 -8.47 -13.55
N PHE A 208 -19.40 -7.94 -12.84
CA PHE A 208 -19.33 -8.01 -11.37
C PHE A 208 -20.65 -7.59 -10.69
N TYR A 209 -21.31 -6.53 -11.16
CA TYR A 209 -22.56 -6.04 -10.58
C TYR A 209 -23.84 -6.83 -10.99
N LYS A 210 -23.69 -8.01 -11.61
CA LYS A 210 -24.79 -8.83 -12.19
C LYS A 210 -24.77 -10.26 -11.63
N GLY A 211 -25.96 -10.88 -11.58
CA GLY A 211 -26.11 -12.23 -11.03
C GLY A 211 -25.78 -12.27 -9.54
N ASP A 212 -25.09 -13.33 -9.12
CA ASP A 212 -24.55 -13.60 -7.78
C ASP A 212 -23.05 -13.27 -7.65
N ASN A 213 -22.45 -12.60 -8.65
CA ASN A 213 -21.03 -12.25 -8.66
C ASN A 213 -20.59 -11.42 -7.43
N PRO A 214 -21.35 -10.42 -6.92
CA PRO A 214 -20.99 -9.69 -5.70
C PRO A 214 -21.00 -10.58 -4.46
N GLU A 215 -22.04 -11.41 -4.29
CA GLU A 215 -22.22 -12.30 -3.15
C GLU A 215 -21.12 -13.37 -3.12
N ARG A 216 -20.80 -13.98 -4.28
CA ARG A 216 -19.66 -14.89 -4.46
C ARG A 216 -18.33 -14.23 -4.11
N MET A 217 -18.18 -12.94 -4.41
CA MET A 217 -16.97 -12.18 -4.06
C MET A 217 -16.88 -11.96 -2.54
N THR A 218 -17.99 -11.59 -1.88
CA THR A 218 -18.08 -11.50 -0.43
C THR A 218 -17.70 -12.83 0.25
N ASP A 219 -18.27 -13.95 -0.19
CA ASP A 219 -17.99 -15.27 0.38
C ASP A 219 -16.52 -15.68 0.21
N ALA A 220 -15.92 -15.37 -0.95
CA ALA A 220 -14.50 -15.59 -1.19
C ALA A 220 -13.60 -14.71 -0.31
N LEU A 221 -13.95 -13.43 -0.11
CA LEU A 221 -13.22 -12.52 0.78
C LEU A 221 -13.34 -12.93 2.26
N LEU A 222 -14.50 -13.43 2.69
CA LEU A 222 -14.69 -14.00 4.03
C LEU A 222 -13.91 -15.30 4.24
N TRP A 223 -13.81 -16.13 3.20
CA TRP A 223 -12.99 -17.33 3.22
C TRP A 223 -11.50 -16.97 3.40
N ILE A 224 -10.98 -16.01 2.62
CA ILE A 224 -9.62 -15.46 2.73
C ILE A 224 -9.37 -14.91 4.14
N ALA A 225 -10.27 -14.06 4.64
CA ALA A 225 -10.15 -13.44 5.96
C ALA A 225 -10.09 -14.49 7.09
N ASN A 226 -10.89 -15.56 7.01
CA ASN A 226 -10.83 -16.64 8.00
C ASN A 226 -9.58 -17.54 7.86
N ASP A 227 -9.07 -17.79 6.65
CA ASP A 227 -7.86 -18.61 6.41
C ASP A 227 -6.56 -17.90 6.85
N LEU A 228 -6.56 -16.57 6.86
CA LEU A 228 -5.42 -15.71 7.21
C LEU A 228 -5.58 -14.94 8.53
N LYS A 229 -6.66 -15.20 9.31
CA LYS A 229 -6.98 -14.36 10.49
C LYS A 229 -5.87 -14.26 11.53
N ASP A 230 -5.12 -15.35 11.72
CA ASP A 230 -4.05 -15.49 12.71
C ASP A 230 -2.66 -15.10 12.15
N VAL A 231 -2.61 -14.38 11.02
CA VAL A 231 -1.36 -13.94 10.36
C VAL A 231 -0.98 -12.52 10.80
N SER A 232 0.08 -12.40 11.61
CA SER A 232 0.51 -11.10 12.17
C SER A 232 1.14 -10.12 11.18
N ASN A 233 1.59 -10.54 10.00
CA ASN A 233 2.11 -9.62 8.98
C ASN A 233 1.07 -9.22 7.91
N LEU A 234 -0.17 -9.69 7.99
CA LEU A 234 -1.25 -9.22 7.13
C LEU A 234 -1.66 -7.79 7.57
N VAL A 235 -1.31 -6.80 6.74
CA VAL A 235 -1.58 -5.37 6.98
C VAL A 235 -2.90 -4.91 6.39
N GLY A 236 -3.50 -5.68 5.47
CA GLY A 236 -4.84 -5.42 4.99
C GLY A 236 -5.34 -6.45 3.98
N ILE A 237 -6.64 -6.38 3.70
CA ILE A 237 -7.30 -7.05 2.57
C ILE A 237 -7.98 -5.97 1.73
N GLU A 238 -7.66 -5.89 0.45
CA GLU A 238 -8.35 -5.02 -0.51
C GLU A 238 -9.52 -5.77 -1.14
N LEU A 239 -10.69 -5.12 -1.18
CA LEU A 239 -11.92 -5.80 -1.62
C LEU A 239 -12.00 -5.98 -3.14
N LEU A 240 -11.53 -5.00 -3.90
CA LEU A 240 -11.48 -4.93 -5.36
C LEU A 240 -10.43 -3.88 -5.80
N ASN A 241 -9.52 -4.27 -6.69
CA ASN A 241 -8.67 -3.33 -7.44
C ASN A 241 -9.48 -2.61 -8.53
N GLU A 242 -9.36 -1.29 -8.64
CA GLU A 242 -9.86 -0.46 -9.75
C GLU A 242 -11.25 -0.86 -10.30
N PRO A 243 -12.32 -0.85 -9.51
CA PRO A 243 -13.67 -1.14 -10.00
C PRO A 243 -14.19 0.00 -10.91
N GLU A 244 -14.87 -0.35 -12.01
CA GLU A 244 -15.71 0.60 -12.74
C GLU A 244 -16.85 1.07 -11.82
N TYR A 245 -17.17 2.37 -11.86
CA TYR A 245 -18.14 2.95 -10.94
C TYR A 245 -19.55 2.37 -11.13
N ASN A 246 -20.22 2.05 -10.02
CA ASN A 246 -21.60 1.60 -10.03
C ASN A 246 -22.27 1.91 -8.69
N SER A 247 -23.55 2.26 -8.70
CA SER A 247 -24.31 2.55 -7.48
C SER A 247 -24.44 1.37 -6.51
N LYS A 248 -24.18 0.14 -6.97
CA LYS A 248 -24.07 -1.06 -6.09
C LYS A 248 -22.74 -1.18 -5.34
N LEU A 249 -21.67 -0.52 -5.78
CA LEU A 249 -20.32 -0.68 -5.23
C LEU A 249 -20.27 -0.29 -3.75
N ILE A 250 -20.73 0.92 -3.41
CA ILE A 250 -20.65 1.45 -2.04
C ILE A 250 -21.49 0.61 -1.05
N PRO A 251 -22.74 0.19 -1.34
CA PRO A 251 -23.48 -0.75 -0.51
C PRO A 251 -22.77 -2.10 -0.31
N TRP A 252 -22.29 -2.73 -1.38
CA TRP A 252 -21.60 -4.03 -1.32
C TRP A 252 -20.30 -3.97 -0.52
N THR A 253 -19.52 -2.91 -0.72
CA THR A 253 -18.29 -2.61 0.02
C THR A 253 -18.57 -2.43 1.51
N LYS A 254 -19.60 -1.64 1.88
CA LYS A 254 -20.05 -1.45 3.26
C LYS A 254 -20.44 -2.78 3.94
N GLU A 255 -21.23 -3.61 3.25
CA GLU A 255 -21.67 -4.91 3.76
C GLU A 255 -20.51 -5.91 3.90
N THR A 256 -19.63 -5.98 2.90
CA THR A 256 -18.49 -6.91 2.88
C THR A 256 -17.45 -6.55 3.95
N SER A 257 -17.10 -5.27 4.13
CA SER A 257 -16.24 -4.84 5.24
C SER A 257 -16.82 -5.25 6.59
N ALA A 258 -18.11 -4.96 6.83
CA ALA A 258 -18.78 -5.28 8.08
C ALA A 258 -18.81 -6.79 8.37
N LYS A 259 -19.06 -7.63 7.35
CA LYS A 259 -18.98 -9.09 7.47
C LYS A 259 -17.57 -9.58 7.82
N ILE A 260 -16.51 -8.99 7.23
CA ILE A 260 -15.11 -9.32 7.56
C ILE A 260 -14.80 -8.97 9.02
N HIS A 261 -15.13 -7.76 9.46
CA HIS A 261 -14.88 -7.32 10.84
C HIS A 261 -15.70 -8.13 11.88
N ALA A 262 -16.87 -8.63 11.48
CA ALA A 262 -17.74 -9.49 12.29
C ALA A 262 -17.21 -10.93 12.47
N LEU A 263 -16.16 -11.35 11.75
CA LEU A 263 -15.44 -12.62 12.04
C LEU A 263 -14.74 -12.62 13.41
N GLY A 264 -14.58 -11.44 14.04
CA GLY A 264 -14.10 -11.31 15.41
C GLY A 264 -12.58 -11.41 15.57
N GLY A 265 -12.12 -11.44 16.83
CA GLY A 265 -10.74 -11.74 17.19
C GLY A 265 -9.72 -10.75 16.61
N ALA A 266 -8.91 -11.23 15.66
CA ALA A 266 -7.92 -10.41 14.93
C ALA A 266 -8.50 -9.67 13.71
N MET A 267 -9.72 -10.03 13.26
CA MET A 267 -10.38 -9.44 12.09
C MET A 267 -11.15 -8.16 12.41
N SER A 268 -11.66 -7.96 13.63
CA SER A 268 -12.28 -6.68 14.03
C SER A 268 -11.32 -5.48 14.00
N ASP A 269 -10.01 -5.77 13.95
CA ASP A 269 -8.91 -4.81 13.83
C ASP A 269 -8.15 -4.97 12.49
N MET A 270 -8.76 -5.60 11.48
CA MET A 270 -8.19 -5.74 10.14
C MET A 270 -8.48 -4.49 9.29
N PRO A 271 -7.47 -3.84 8.70
CA PRO A 271 -7.68 -2.78 7.73
C PRO A 271 -8.27 -3.36 6.44
N VAL A 272 -9.45 -2.87 6.04
CA VAL A 272 -10.09 -3.23 4.77
C VAL A 272 -9.84 -2.12 3.77
N TYR A 273 -9.10 -2.41 2.71
CA TYR A 273 -8.72 -1.44 1.67
C TYR A 273 -9.80 -1.38 0.59
N VAL A 274 -10.08 -0.17 0.09
CA VAL A 274 -11.10 0.10 -0.93
C VAL A 274 -10.54 1.04 -1.99
N SER A 275 -10.30 0.50 -3.19
CA SER A 275 -9.87 1.28 -4.36
C SER A 275 -10.89 2.34 -4.71
N ASN A 276 -10.41 3.53 -5.06
CA ASN A 276 -11.19 4.52 -5.78
C ASN A 276 -11.63 3.94 -7.15
N PRO A 277 -12.90 4.04 -7.55
CA PRO A 277 -13.28 3.93 -8.95
C PRO A 277 -12.80 5.16 -9.74
N PHE A 278 -12.75 5.06 -11.08
CA PHE A 278 -12.24 6.13 -11.95
C PHE A 278 -13.14 7.39 -12.08
N GLU A 279 -14.18 7.54 -11.26
CA GLU A 279 -15.16 8.64 -11.30
C GLU A 279 -15.50 9.13 -9.87
N ASP A 280 -16.07 10.33 -9.75
CA ASP A 280 -16.52 10.90 -8.46
C ASP A 280 -17.44 9.93 -7.71
N SER A 281 -17.07 9.57 -6.48
CA SER A 281 -17.77 8.52 -5.74
C SER A 281 -17.70 8.65 -4.21
N ASP A 282 -18.73 8.14 -3.53
CA ASP A 282 -18.89 8.18 -2.07
C ASP A 282 -17.91 7.26 -1.29
N VAL A 283 -16.80 6.81 -1.89
CA VAL A 283 -15.77 6.00 -1.20
C VAL A 283 -15.12 6.82 -0.08
N GLY A 284 -14.76 8.08 -0.35
CA GLY A 284 -14.24 9.01 0.66
C GLY A 284 -15.23 9.17 1.82
N ASP A 285 -16.48 9.48 1.51
CA ASP A 285 -17.57 9.59 2.49
C ASP A 285 -17.78 8.31 3.31
N TYR A 286 -17.64 7.13 2.73
CA TYR A 286 -17.66 5.88 3.49
C TYR A 286 -16.48 5.80 4.48
N VAL A 287 -15.25 6.08 4.04
CA VAL A 287 -14.05 6.00 4.89
C VAL A 287 -14.08 7.04 6.01
N ILE A 288 -14.58 8.24 5.74
CA ILE A 288 -14.80 9.32 6.73
C ILE A 288 -15.81 8.87 7.81
N ASN A 289 -16.96 8.35 7.39
CA ASN A 289 -18.06 8.00 8.28
C ASN A 289 -17.93 6.60 8.93
N SER A 290 -16.93 5.80 8.54
CA SER A 290 -16.76 4.45 9.09
C SER A 290 -16.23 4.47 10.54
N ASN A 291 -16.91 3.73 11.42
CA ASN A 291 -16.42 3.43 12.78
C ASN A 291 -15.47 2.21 12.81
N THR A 292 -15.27 1.53 11.68
CA THR A 292 -14.33 0.42 11.53
C THR A 292 -13.07 0.86 10.78
N PHE A 293 -12.04 0.02 10.73
CA PHE A 293 -10.80 0.34 10.02
C PHE A 293 -10.94 0.02 8.53
N VAL A 294 -11.37 1.02 7.78
CA VAL A 294 -11.43 0.99 6.30
C VAL A 294 -10.41 2.00 5.78
N VAL A 295 -9.68 1.66 4.72
CA VAL A 295 -8.62 2.49 4.12
C VAL A 295 -8.97 2.80 2.68
N PHE A 296 -8.98 4.10 2.34
CA PHE A 296 -9.10 4.54 0.95
C PHE A 296 -7.78 4.29 0.21
N ASP A 297 -7.88 3.73 -0.98
CA ASP A 297 -6.74 3.52 -1.87
C ASP A 297 -6.92 4.31 -3.17
N LEU A 298 -5.92 5.11 -3.55
CA LEU A 298 -5.89 5.88 -4.79
C LEU A 298 -4.68 5.48 -5.64
N HIS A 299 -4.94 5.23 -6.92
CA HIS A 299 -3.89 5.03 -7.91
C HIS A 299 -3.52 6.38 -8.54
N SER A 300 -2.22 6.73 -8.56
CA SER A 300 -1.72 8.02 -9.04
C SER A 300 -0.73 7.83 -10.19
N TYR A 301 -1.20 8.05 -11.42
CA TYR A 301 -0.43 7.81 -12.64
C TYR A 301 -0.43 9.02 -13.57
N PHE A 302 0.77 9.42 -14.03
CA PHE A 302 0.98 10.54 -14.94
C PHE A 302 1.46 10.11 -16.34
N ALA A 303 1.47 8.80 -16.60
CA ALA A 303 1.87 8.18 -17.86
C ALA A 303 0.75 8.17 -18.93
N PHE A 304 -0.49 8.51 -18.56
CA PHE A 304 -1.67 8.26 -19.38
C PHE A 304 -2.44 9.56 -19.69
N ASN A 305 -2.20 10.12 -20.89
CA ASN A 305 -2.92 11.25 -21.51
C ASN A 305 -2.53 12.69 -21.12
N ASN A 306 -1.42 12.92 -20.41
CA ASN A 306 -0.95 14.27 -20.00
C ASN A 306 -0.29 15.07 -21.14
N LYS A 307 -0.94 15.13 -22.32
CA LYS A 307 -0.39 15.60 -23.61
C LYS A 307 -0.22 17.12 -23.76
N LYS A 308 0.00 17.85 -22.66
CA LYS A 308 0.11 19.31 -22.63
C LYS A 308 1.07 19.85 -21.58
N ASP A 309 1.24 19.15 -20.48
CA ASP A 309 1.97 19.64 -19.31
C ASP A 309 3.37 19.02 -19.30
N SER A 310 4.39 19.82 -18.98
CA SER A 310 5.77 19.32 -18.88
C SER A 310 5.99 18.54 -17.59
N ALA A 311 7.08 17.77 -17.52
CA ALA A 311 7.50 17.11 -16.28
C ALA A 311 7.68 18.09 -15.10
N ASP A 312 8.10 19.32 -15.38
CA ASP A 312 8.27 20.37 -14.36
C ASP A 312 6.91 20.94 -13.91
N ASP A 313 5.96 21.14 -14.84
CA ASP A 313 4.57 21.56 -14.52
C ASP A 313 3.84 20.50 -13.69
N ILE A 314 3.98 19.22 -14.08
CA ILE A 314 3.40 18.08 -13.35
C ILE A 314 4.01 17.99 -11.95
N SER A 315 5.33 18.17 -11.82
CA SER A 315 6.00 18.21 -10.51
C SER A 315 5.56 19.41 -9.67
N ALA A 316 5.27 20.56 -10.27
CA ALA A 316 4.68 21.71 -9.59
C ALA A 316 3.23 21.44 -9.14
N ALA A 317 2.41 20.77 -9.97
CA ALA A 317 1.05 20.37 -9.61
C ALA A 317 1.02 19.37 -8.44
N ILE A 318 1.99 18.43 -8.40
CA ILE A 318 2.16 17.50 -7.28
C ILE A 318 2.51 18.25 -5.98
N ARG A 319 3.38 19.26 -6.04
CA ARG A 319 3.81 20.06 -4.87
C ARG A 319 2.77 21.08 -4.39
N GLY A 320 1.84 21.48 -5.24
CA GLY A 320 0.73 22.39 -4.91
C GLY A 320 -0.61 21.65 -4.81
N PRO A 321 -1.53 21.82 -5.79
CA PRO A 321 -2.93 21.42 -5.67
C PRO A 321 -3.18 19.94 -5.34
N ILE A 322 -2.30 19.02 -5.73
CA ILE A 322 -2.43 17.60 -5.38
C ILE A 322 -2.03 17.36 -3.91
N ASN A 323 -0.97 18.02 -3.42
CA ASN A 323 -0.61 18.01 -2.00
C ASN A 323 -1.69 18.68 -1.13
N ASP A 324 -2.34 19.74 -1.63
CA ASP A 324 -3.46 20.40 -0.95
C ASP A 324 -4.66 19.43 -0.84
N LEU A 325 -5.05 18.77 -1.94
CA LEU A 325 -6.08 17.71 -1.94
C LEU A 325 -5.72 16.55 -1.00
N PHE A 326 -4.47 16.09 -0.99
CA PHE A 326 -4.05 15.01 -0.11
C PHE A 326 -4.02 15.45 1.36
N SER A 327 -3.77 16.73 1.64
CA SER A 327 -3.92 17.32 2.97
C SER A 327 -5.39 17.37 3.42
N GLU A 328 -6.32 17.65 2.50
CA GLU A 328 -7.77 17.56 2.78
C GLU A 328 -8.21 16.10 3.03
N LEU A 329 -7.79 15.16 2.19
CA LEU A 329 -8.06 13.72 2.37
C LEU A 329 -7.47 13.19 3.68
N GLN A 330 -6.25 13.60 4.05
CA GLN A 330 -5.61 13.24 5.32
C GLN A 330 -6.45 13.70 6.52
N ASN A 331 -6.96 14.94 6.49
CA ASN A 331 -7.73 15.50 7.59
C ASN A 331 -9.15 14.90 7.67
N THR A 332 -9.83 14.72 6.55
CA THR A 332 -11.20 14.17 6.50
C THR A 332 -11.22 12.66 6.82
N THR A 333 -10.37 11.86 6.18
CA THR A 333 -10.36 10.38 6.35
C THR A 333 -9.74 9.89 7.65
N ARG A 334 -9.26 10.77 8.54
CA ARG A 334 -8.42 10.43 9.72
C ARG A 334 -7.09 9.76 9.33
N ASN A 335 -6.47 10.23 8.24
CA ASN A 335 -5.32 9.62 7.56
C ASN A 335 -5.50 8.11 7.27
N ARG A 336 -6.72 7.68 6.92
CA ARG A 336 -7.02 6.31 6.46
C ARG A 336 -6.90 6.23 4.94
N PHE A 337 -5.75 6.65 4.43
CA PHE A 337 -5.53 6.88 3.00
C PHE A 337 -4.12 6.44 2.57
N VAL A 338 -4.00 5.78 1.41
CA VAL A 338 -2.73 5.38 0.79
C VAL A 338 -2.72 5.64 -0.72
N ILE A 339 -1.52 5.66 -1.31
CA ILE A 339 -1.33 5.53 -2.76
C ILE A 339 -0.92 4.08 -3.08
N GLY A 340 -1.88 3.18 -3.33
CA GLY A 340 -1.65 1.74 -3.57
C GLY A 340 -1.00 1.42 -4.91
N GLU A 341 -1.05 2.35 -5.86
CA GLU A 341 -0.27 2.29 -7.09
C GLU A 341 0.19 3.66 -7.58
N TRP A 342 1.46 3.76 -7.96
CA TRP A 342 2.06 4.91 -8.64
C TRP A 342 3.41 4.51 -9.25
N SER A 343 3.98 5.31 -10.15
CA SER A 343 5.31 5.01 -10.74
C SER A 343 6.10 6.26 -11.13
N CYS A 344 7.38 6.11 -11.49
CA CYS A 344 8.19 7.23 -12.02
C CYS A 344 7.81 7.61 -13.47
N ALA A 345 6.68 7.12 -14.00
CA ALA A 345 6.36 7.19 -15.43
C ALA A 345 5.53 8.42 -15.81
N LEU A 346 5.97 9.06 -16.89
CA LEU A 346 5.33 10.22 -17.53
C LEU A 346 4.96 9.87 -18.97
N ASP A 347 3.99 10.58 -19.54
CA ASP A 347 3.73 10.54 -20.98
C ASP A 347 5.03 10.98 -21.71
N PRO A 348 5.51 10.23 -22.73
CA PRO A 348 6.71 10.61 -23.47
C PRO A 348 6.68 12.02 -24.08
N GLN A 349 5.50 12.65 -24.20
CA GLN A 349 5.33 14.03 -24.67
C GLN A 349 5.62 15.09 -23.59
N SER A 350 5.59 14.73 -22.31
CA SER A 350 5.93 15.62 -21.17
C SER A 350 7.43 15.74 -20.89
N LEU A 351 8.26 14.92 -21.57
CA LEU A 351 9.69 14.78 -21.32
C LEU A 351 10.54 15.42 -22.43
N SER A 352 11.73 15.89 -22.06
CA SER A 352 12.73 16.38 -23.01
C SER A 352 13.18 15.30 -24.00
N ASN A 353 13.54 15.75 -25.20
CA ASN A 353 14.25 14.93 -26.19
C ASN A 353 15.76 14.84 -25.91
N ASP A 354 16.31 15.73 -25.08
CA ASP A 354 17.66 15.57 -24.55
C ASP A 354 17.72 14.47 -23.49
N ARG A 355 18.81 13.71 -23.47
CA ARG A 355 18.94 12.54 -22.60
C ARG A 355 19.19 12.90 -21.14
N GLU A 356 20.04 13.88 -20.87
CA GLU A 356 20.44 14.24 -19.51
C GLU A 356 19.31 15.00 -18.82
N GLU A 357 18.68 15.95 -19.53
CA GLU A 357 17.49 16.66 -19.05
C GLU A 357 16.31 15.72 -18.82
N LYS A 358 16.07 14.73 -19.70
CA LYS A 358 15.05 13.70 -19.49
C LYS A 358 15.31 12.87 -18.23
N GLN A 359 16.58 12.54 -17.94
CA GLN A 359 16.93 11.81 -16.72
C GLN A 359 16.72 12.67 -15.47
N ARG A 360 17.11 13.97 -15.52
CA ARG A 360 16.82 14.97 -14.48
C ARG A 360 15.32 15.11 -14.21
N GLN A 361 14.51 15.22 -15.25
CA GLN A 361 13.05 15.36 -15.16
C GLN A 361 12.39 14.14 -14.49
N VAL A 362 12.78 12.92 -14.88
CA VAL A 362 12.27 11.69 -14.23
C VAL A 362 12.73 11.58 -12.77
N ALA A 363 13.96 12.01 -12.45
CA ALA A 363 14.46 12.06 -11.07
C ALA A 363 13.65 13.02 -10.20
N GLU A 364 13.48 14.27 -10.64
CA GLU A 364 12.72 15.28 -9.89
C GLU A 364 11.26 14.86 -9.73
N PHE A 365 10.60 14.40 -10.80
CA PHE A 365 9.22 13.92 -10.77
C PHE A 365 9.03 12.76 -9.79
N CYS A 366 9.91 11.75 -9.82
CA CYS A 366 9.77 10.58 -8.96
C CYS A 366 10.09 10.90 -7.48
N GLN A 367 11.14 11.68 -7.20
CA GLN A 367 11.44 12.16 -5.85
C GLN A 367 10.31 13.07 -5.31
N THR A 368 9.72 13.91 -6.17
CA THR A 368 8.61 14.79 -5.80
C THR A 368 7.35 14.02 -5.40
N GLN A 369 6.99 12.96 -6.14
CA GLN A 369 5.93 12.02 -5.73
C GLN A 369 6.25 11.40 -4.36
N ILE A 370 7.45 10.84 -4.19
CA ILE A 370 7.88 10.21 -2.93
C ILE A 370 7.71 11.16 -1.73
N ASP A 371 8.19 12.40 -1.83
CA ASP A 371 8.19 13.32 -0.71
C ASP A 371 6.79 13.86 -0.36
N VAL A 372 5.94 14.12 -1.37
CA VAL A 372 4.53 14.49 -1.14
C VAL A 372 3.75 13.30 -0.56
N TYR A 373 3.83 12.12 -1.17
CA TYR A 373 3.07 10.95 -0.74
C TYR A 373 3.51 10.45 0.65
N ARG A 374 4.82 10.50 0.96
CA ARG A 374 5.36 10.17 2.30
C ARG A 374 4.75 11.04 3.40
N ASN A 375 4.56 12.34 3.13
CA ASN A 375 4.17 13.29 4.16
C ASN A 375 2.64 13.43 4.29
N SER A 376 1.90 13.29 3.19
CA SER A 376 0.44 13.50 3.15
C SER A 376 -0.42 12.25 3.33
N THR A 377 0.15 11.03 3.39
CA THR A 377 -0.63 9.77 3.45
C THR A 377 -0.22 8.86 4.61
N ALA A 378 -0.87 7.69 4.73
CA ALA A 378 -0.43 6.59 5.60
C ALA A 378 0.41 5.52 4.87
N GLY A 379 0.66 5.67 3.57
CA GLY A 379 1.46 4.71 2.80
C GLY A 379 1.46 4.97 1.31
N LEU A 380 2.51 4.47 0.64
CA LEU A 380 2.65 4.49 -0.81
C LEU A 380 3.21 3.14 -1.28
N TYR A 381 2.70 2.60 -2.39
CA TYR A 381 3.12 1.33 -2.98
C TYR A 381 3.49 1.54 -4.45
N PHE A 382 4.77 1.42 -4.77
CA PHE A 382 5.23 1.60 -6.16
C PHE A 382 4.74 0.45 -7.07
N TRP A 383 4.29 0.75 -8.28
CA TRP A 383 3.99 -0.20 -9.34
C TRP A 383 5.14 -0.19 -10.38
N SER A 384 6.01 -1.20 -10.43
CA SER A 384 6.04 -2.45 -9.65
C SER A 384 7.50 -2.83 -9.30
N TYR A 385 7.69 -3.86 -8.45
CA TYR A 385 9.04 -4.29 -8.06
C TYR A 385 9.90 -4.67 -9.27
N LYS A 386 9.40 -5.56 -10.14
CA LYS A 386 10.08 -5.94 -11.37
C LYS A 386 9.19 -6.53 -12.46
N PHE A 387 9.70 -6.51 -13.68
CA PHE A 387 9.13 -7.19 -14.86
C PHE A 387 10.24 -7.73 -15.78
N GLN A 388 9.89 -8.43 -16.86
CA GLN A 388 10.86 -9.00 -17.79
C GLN A 388 11.63 -7.90 -18.53
N ASN A 389 12.97 -7.97 -18.50
CA ASN A 389 13.90 -6.94 -18.98
C ASN A 389 13.94 -5.65 -18.12
N CYS A 390 13.61 -5.75 -16.82
CA CYS A 390 13.63 -4.66 -15.83
C CYS A 390 14.85 -3.72 -15.91
N ALA A 391 16.07 -4.27 -16.07
CA ALA A 391 17.32 -3.49 -16.19
C ALA A 391 17.42 -2.60 -17.45
N SER A 392 16.44 -2.69 -18.36
CA SER A 392 16.24 -1.82 -19.52
C SER A 392 14.84 -1.18 -19.53
N GLY A 393 14.06 -1.37 -18.46
CA GLY A 393 12.62 -1.13 -18.42
C GLY A 393 12.20 0.31 -18.08
N GLY A 394 13.12 1.14 -17.59
CA GLY A 394 12.82 2.52 -17.19
C GLY A 394 11.79 2.62 -16.07
N SER A 395 10.98 3.67 -16.12
CA SER A 395 10.15 4.26 -15.05
C SER A 395 9.13 3.39 -14.29
N TRP A 396 9.03 2.10 -14.60
CA TRP A 396 8.15 1.12 -13.94
C TRP A 396 8.89 0.03 -13.14
N CYS A 397 10.23 0.00 -13.17
CA CYS A 397 11.07 -1.06 -12.59
C CYS A 397 11.76 -0.60 -11.29
N PHE A 398 11.14 -0.77 -10.12
CA PHE A 398 11.71 -0.25 -8.87
C PHE A 398 13.14 -0.73 -8.59
N GLY A 399 13.41 -2.02 -8.82
CA GLY A 399 14.72 -2.64 -8.56
C GLY A 399 15.89 -2.09 -9.39
N ASN A 400 15.61 -1.26 -10.41
CA ASN A 400 16.62 -0.49 -11.14
C ASN A 400 16.53 1.02 -10.84
N LEU A 401 15.33 1.53 -10.57
CA LEU A 401 15.07 2.98 -10.48
C LEU A 401 15.62 3.66 -9.22
N GLN A 402 15.62 2.98 -8.07
CA GLN A 402 16.02 3.62 -6.82
C GLN A 402 17.46 4.15 -6.88
N ASP A 403 18.39 3.31 -7.37
CA ASP A 403 19.82 3.65 -7.44
C ASP A 403 20.14 4.66 -8.56
N GLU A 404 19.18 4.95 -9.44
CA GLU A 404 19.29 5.92 -10.55
C GLU A 404 18.58 7.26 -10.24
N PHE A 405 17.44 7.24 -9.54
CA PHE A 405 16.51 8.39 -9.46
C PHE A 405 16.18 8.91 -8.06
N PHE A 406 16.25 8.11 -6.98
CA PHE A 406 15.86 8.56 -5.62
C PHE A 406 16.58 7.81 -4.49
N THR A 407 17.28 8.56 -3.63
CA THR A 407 18.16 7.93 -2.61
C THR A 407 17.43 7.34 -1.40
N THR A 408 16.17 7.70 -1.15
CA THR A 408 15.42 7.24 0.03
C THR A 408 13.96 6.92 -0.30
N TYR A 409 13.53 5.68 -0.01
CA TYR A 409 12.14 5.25 -0.17
C TYR A 409 11.38 5.16 1.15
N ASN A 410 12.06 4.71 2.21
CA ASN A 410 11.46 4.38 3.51
C ASN A 410 10.64 5.52 4.16
N ALA A 411 9.88 5.15 5.19
CA ALA A 411 8.90 6.02 5.84
C ALA A 411 9.45 7.35 6.39
N PHE A 412 10.74 7.42 6.72
CA PHE A 412 11.41 8.59 7.28
C PHE A 412 12.19 9.44 6.27
N GLY A 413 12.44 8.94 5.06
CA GLY A 413 13.31 9.64 4.09
C GLY A 413 14.79 9.73 4.52
N ILE A 414 15.27 8.80 5.36
CA ILE A 414 16.70 8.71 5.73
C ILE A 414 17.44 7.70 4.84
N ARG A 415 18.77 7.82 4.68
CA ARG A 415 19.55 6.76 4.02
C ARG A 415 19.50 5.47 4.84
N ASN A 416 19.29 4.34 4.17
CA ASN A 416 19.23 3.03 4.82
C ASN A 416 20.53 2.66 5.57
N SER A 417 21.66 3.25 5.21
CA SER A 417 22.93 3.10 5.94
C SER A 417 22.90 3.71 7.35
N ARG A 418 22.18 4.82 7.57
CA ARG A 418 22.01 5.46 8.89
C ARG A 418 20.97 4.78 9.78
N LYS A 419 20.33 3.72 9.29
CA LYS A 419 19.32 2.92 10.04
C LYS A 419 19.86 2.43 11.38
N GLY A 420 21.10 1.94 11.41
CA GLY A 420 21.72 1.43 12.63
C GLY A 420 21.89 2.52 13.69
N ASP A 421 22.42 3.67 13.29
CA ASP A 421 22.67 4.80 14.17
C ASP A 421 21.37 5.39 14.74
N ALA A 422 20.35 5.54 13.90
CA ALA A 422 19.03 6.02 14.32
C ALA A 422 18.35 5.07 15.33
N VAL A 423 18.41 3.75 15.09
CA VAL A 423 17.89 2.74 16.02
C VAL A 423 18.68 2.75 17.33
N ALA A 424 20.01 2.75 17.27
CA ALA A 424 20.87 2.77 18.46
C ALA A 424 20.67 4.05 19.29
N ARG A 425 20.42 5.19 18.65
CA ARG A 425 20.11 6.46 19.31
C ARG A 425 18.73 6.44 19.96
N VAL A 426 17.70 5.89 19.31
CA VAL A 426 16.33 5.77 19.88
C VAL A 426 16.26 4.71 20.99
N GLN A 427 17.05 3.63 20.91
CA GLN A 427 17.17 2.59 21.95
C GLN A 427 17.46 3.19 23.35
N GLN A 428 18.31 4.22 23.39
CA GLN A 428 18.82 4.87 24.59
C GLN A 428 17.78 5.76 25.29
N GLU A 429 16.77 6.25 24.57
CA GLU A 429 15.76 7.17 25.13
C GLU A 429 14.92 6.49 26.23
N GLN A 430 14.51 7.25 27.23
CA GLN A 430 13.65 6.77 28.31
C GLN A 430 12.44 7.68 28.45
N LEU A 431 11.27 7.10 28.75
CA LEU A 431 10.07 7.88 28.98
C LEU A 431 10.34 8.87 30.14
N PRO A 432 10.23 10.20 29.94
CA PRO A 432 10.58 11.16 30.98
C PRO A 432 9.71 10.96 32.22
N SER A 433 10.30 11.06 33.42
CA SER A 433 9.68 10.61 34.68
C SER A 433 8.28 11.19 34.94
N LYS A 434 8.03 12.45 34.56
CA LYS A 434 6.70 13.10 34.61
C LYS A 434 5.56 12.25 34.02
N TYR A 435 5.84 11.46 33.00
CA TYR A 435 4.86 10.71 32.22
C TYR A 435 4.73 9.24 32.64
N GLN A 436 5.61 8.74 33.52
CA GLN A 436 5.63 7.32 33.90
C GLN A 436 4.38 6.96 34.72
N ASP A 437 4.09 7.73 35.77
CA ASP A 437 2.94 7.53 36.68
C ASP A 437 1.57 7.54 35.95
N ALA A 438 1.49 8.16 34.77
CA ALA A 438 0.26 8.24 33.99
C ALA A 438 -0.15 6.90 33.34
N LEU A 439 0.79 5.97 33.15
CA LEU A 439 0.49 4.63 32.62
C LEU A 439 -0.36 3.83 33.62
N ASP A 440 0.10 3.75 34.88
CA ASP A 440 -0.48 2.89 35.92
C ASP A 440 -1.61 3.56 36.71
N SER A 441 -1.75 4.90 36.66
CA SER A 441 -2.82 5.62 37.37
C SER A 441 -4.21 5.27 36.84
N SER A 442 -5.15 4.93 37.72
CA SER A 442 -6.56 4.68 37.34
C SER A 442 -7.31 5.93 36.86
N ASN A 443 -6.79 7.13 37.12
CA ASN A 443 -7.33 8.41 36.68
C ASN A 443 -6.17 9.36 36.32
N PRO A 444 -5.53 9.19 35.16
CA PRO A 444 -4.35 9.94 34.79
C PRO A 444 -4.73 11.31 34.20
N ASN A 445 -3.76 12.24 34.17
CA ASN A 445 -3.88 13.36 33.24
C ASN A 445 -3.91 12.81 31.80
N SER A 446 -4.93 13.18 31.03
CA SER A 446 -5.15 12.63 29.69
C SER A 446 -3.97 12.88 28.75
N TYR A 447 -3.37 14.08 28.80
CA TYR A 447 -2.18 14.42 28.01
C TYR A 447 -0.97 13.58 28.42
N ASP A 448 -0.76 13.39 29.72
CA ASP A 448 0.43 12.68 30.20
C ASP A 448 0.37 11.17 29.86
N LEU A 449 -0.82 10.55 29.94
CA LEU A 449 -1.03 9.17 29.46
C LEU A 449 -0.82 9.08 27.95
N GLY A 450 -1.40 10.02 27.18
CA GLY A 450 -1.27 10.06 25.73
C GLY A 450 0.20 10.12 25.31
N TYR A 451 0.97 11.04 25.91
CA TYR A 451 2.41 11.16 25.68
C TYR A 451 3.14 9.86 26.00
N ALA A 452 2.84 9.22 27.14
CA ALA A 452 3.46 7.97 27.54
C ALA A 452 3.22 6.83 26.54
N GLU A 453 1.99 6.64 26.07
CA GLU A 453 1.68 5.62 25.06
C GLU A 453 2.23 5.95 23.68
N GLY A 454 2.21 7.23 23.28
CA GLY A 454 2.76 7.70 22.00
C GLY A 454 4.27 7.48 21.91
N PHE A 455 5.00 7.91 22.95
CA PHE A 455 6.44 7.73 23.09
C PHE A 455 6.83 6.25 23.09
N ASN A 456 6.17 5.44 23.93
CA ASN A 456 6.49 4.01 24.04
C ASN A 456 6.18 3.26 22.74
N PHE A 457 5.08 3.58 22.04
CA PHE A 457 4.77 2.96 20.76
C PHE A 457 5.75 3.37 19.67
N ALA A 458 6.07 4.66 19.53
CA ALA A 458 7.02 5.14 18.52
C ALA A 458 8.43 4.57 18.77
N LYS A 459 8.90 4.54 20.02
CA LYS A 459 10.18 3.92 20.39
C LYS A 459 10.20 2.45 19.99
N LYS A 460 9.17 1.68 20.39
CA LYS A 460 9.06 0.25 20.07
C LYS A 460 9.03 0.01 18.56
N LEU A 461 8.28 0.80 17.80
CA LEU A 461 8.17 0.68 16.35
C LEU A 461 9.50 0.94 15.63
N VAL A 462 10.26 1.96 16.04
CA VAL A 462 11.59 2.24 15.46
C VAL A 462 12.60 1.15 15.81
N VAL A 463 12.59 0.65 17.05
CA VAL A 463 13.51 -0.37 17.54
C VAL A 463 13.25 -1.75 16.93
N GLU A 464 12.00 -2.21 16.96
CA GLU A 464 11.62 -3.57 16.56
C GLU A 464 11.26 -3.68 15.07
N MET A 465 10.94 -2.57 14.41
CA MET A 465 10.71 -2.50 12.97
C MET A 465 11.47 -1.34 12.30
N PRO A 466 12.83 -1.36 12.30
CA PRO A 466 13.66 -0.27 11.78
C PRO A 466 13.20 0.29 10.42
N LEU A 467 13.25 1.63 10.31
CA LEU A 467 12.69 2.45 9.22
C LEU A 467 11.15 2.53 9.16
N SER A 468 10.43 2.07 10.20
CA SER A 468 8.98 2.27 10.33
C SER A 468 8.62 3.42 11.28
N ARG A 469 7.64 4.24 10.90
CA ARG A 469 6.99 5.24 11.77
C ARG A 469 5.48 5.06 11.78
N LEU A 470 4.73 5.78 12.62
CA LEU A 470 3.28 5.63 12.69
C LEU A 470 2.59 6.33 11.49
N GLY A 471 1.85 5.57 10.68
CA GLY A 471 1.21 6.04 9.44
C GLY A 471 -0.25 6.39 9.63
N PHE A 472 -1.05 5.39 10.04
CA PHE A 472 -2.47 5.54 10.39
C PHE A 472 -2.64 6.21 11.76
N LYS A 473 -2.02 7.37 11.94
CA LYS A 473 -1.74 8.04 13.22
C LYS A 473 -3.00 8.43 13.97
N GLN A 474 -4.03 8.94 13.29
CA GLN A 474 -5.30 9.31 13.94
C GLN A 474 -6.18 8.08 14.27
N GLU A 475 -6.23 7.08 13.39
CA GLU A 475 -6.95 5.82 13.65
C GLU A 475 -6.37 5.06 14.86
N TYR A 476 -5.04 4.93 14.93
CA TYR A 476 -4.37 4.28 16.06
C TYR A 476 -4.59 5.05 17.36
N LEU A 477 -4.45 6.38 17.33
CA LEU A 477 -4.75 7.28 18.45
C LEU A 477 -6.18 7.09 18.95
N LYS A 478 -7.18 7.10 18.07
CA LYS A 478 -8.59 6.89 18.46
C LYS A 478 -8.80 5.49 19.05
N ARG A 479 -8.31 4.44 18.40
CA ARG A 479 -8.43 3.06 18.92
C ARG A 479 -7.72 2.85 20.24
N LYS A 480 -6.65 3.61 20.53
CA LYS A 480 -6.01 3.64 21.84
C LYS A 480 -6.82 4.42 22.89
N TYR A 481 -7.37 5.58 22.54
CA TYR A 481 -8.31 6.30 23.41
C TYR A 481 -9.54 5.44 23.76
N ASP A 482 -10.10 4.73 22.78
CA ASP A 482 -11.28 3.86 22.97
C ASP A 482 -10.99 2.65 23.90
N GLN A 483 -9.72 2.27 24.11
CA GLN A 483 -9.31 1.27 25.12
C GLN A 483 -9.38 1.81 26.57
N HIS A 484 -9.48 3.12 26.75
CA HIS A 484 -9.53 3.82 28.04
C HIS A 484 -10.89 4.48 28.30
N ALA A 485 -11.96 3.96 27.69
CA ALA A 485 -13.31 4.53 27.77
C ALA A 485 -13.88 4.59 29.21
N ASP A 486 -13.30 3.84 30.14
CA ASP A 486 -13.57 3.84 31.59
C ASP A 486 -12.81 4.94 32.36
N ARG A 487 -11.68 5.44 31.85
CA ARG A 487 -10.77 6.38 32.54
C ARG A 487 -11.16 7.86 32.40
N ASN A 488 -12.35 8.16 31.87
CA ASN A 488 -12.93 9.51 31.72
C ASN A 488 -11.96 10.56 31.12
N LEU A 489 -11.20 10.16 30.10
CA LEU A 489 -10.18 11.00 29.47
C LEU A 489 -10.80 12.09 28.58
N ASN A 490 -10.11 13.21 28.42
CA ASN A 490 -10.41 14.15 27.34
C ASN A 490 -9.62 13.76 26.07
N LEU A 491 -10.35 13.49 24.97
CA LEU A 491 -9.78 13.03 23.70
C LEU A 491 -8.75 13.99 23.10
N ASP A 492 -8.99 15.30 23.16
CA ASP A 492 -8.08 16.28 22.54
C ASP A 492 -6.76 16.38 23.30
N ASN A 493 -6.82 16.47 24.64
CA ASN A 493 -5.65 16.46 25.51
C ASN A 493 -4.85 15.15 25.36
N TYR A 494 -5.53 14.00 25.39
CA TYR A 494 -4.91 12.70 25.15
C TYR A 494 -4.26 12.63 23.76
N GLY A 495 -4.97 13.07 22.73
CA GLY A 495 -4.49 13.06 21.35
C GLY A 495 -3.31 14.00 21.12
N ASN A 496 -3.27 15.15 21.78
CA ASN A 496 -2.15 16.08 21.72
C ASN A 496 -0.90 15.50 22.39
N GLY A 497 -1.04 14.96 23.61
CA GLY A 497 0.04 14.25 24.28
C GLY A 497 0.56 13.09 23.43
N PHE A 498 -0.33 12.28 22.88
CA PHE A 498 0.02 11.17 22.00
C PHE A 498 0.80 11.61 20.75
N ARG A 499 0.42 12.72 20.11
CA ARG A 499 1.15 13.29 18.97
C ARG A 499 2.54 13.76 19.39
N ASP A 500 2.66 14.47 20.51
CA ASP A 500 3.95 14.97 21.03
C ASP A 500 4.90 13.83 21.41
N GLY A 501 4.41 12.79 22.12
CA GLY A 501 5.20 11.62 22.51
C GLY A 501 5.70 10.82 21.31
N VAL A 502 4.86 10.66 20.26
CA VAL A 502 5.31 10.09 18.98
C VAL A 502 6.35 11.00 18.30
N LEU A 503 6.14 12.31 18.32
CA LEU A 503 7.00 13.29 17.63
C LEU A 503 8.40 13.37 18.25
N ASP A 504 8.54 13.36 19.58
CA ASP A 504 9.86 13.36 20.25
C ASP A 504 10.74 12.18 19.79
N ILE A 505 10.16 11.00 19.52
CA ILE A 505 10.88 9.85 18.94
C ILE A 505 11.12 10.00 17.43
N GLU A 506 10.08 10.35 16.66
CA GLU A 506 10.21 10.49 15.19
C GLU A 506 11.25 11.58 14.84
N CYS A 507 11.33 12.67 15.62
CA CYS A 507 12.32 13.74 15.54
C CYS A 507 13.78 13.28 15.67
N ILE A 508 14.04 12.30 16.55
CA ILE A 508 15.38 11.74 16.71
C ILE A 508 15.79 11.04 15.41
N VAL A 509 14.88 10.30 14.77
CA VAL A 509 15.16 9.66 13.47
C VAL A 509 15.31 10.69 12.35
N TYR A 510 14.50 11.75 12.33
CA TYR A 510 14.64 12.83 11.33
C TYR A 510 15.97 13.59 11.41
N SER A 511 16.64 13.63 12.56
CA SER A 511 18.00 14.19 12.68
C SER A 511 19.07 13.42 11.87
N PHE A 512 18.76 12.20 11.40
CA PHE A 512 19.58 11.40 10.48
C PHE A 512 19.19 11.56 9.00
N THR A 513 18.32 12.50 8.63
CA THR A 513 18.09 12.87 7.22
C THR A 513 19.31 13.61 6.63
N ASP A 514 19.38 13.73 5.30
CA ASP A 514 20.36 14.62 4.64
C ASP A 514 19.90 16.09 4.59
N TYR A 515 18.60 16.33 4.80
CA TYR A 515 17.99 17.65 4.81
C TYR A 515 18.27 18.34 6.16
N GLY A 516 19.30 19.18 6.20
CA GLY A 516 19.85 19.71 7.45
C GLY A 516 18.93 20.62 8.26
N ASN A 517 19.07 20.54 9.60
CA ASN A 517 18.35 21.34 10.61
C ASN A 517 16.82 21.24 10.55
N PHE A 518 16.27 20.05 10.82
CA PHE A 518 14.86 19.93 11.18
C PHE A 518 14.61 20.62 12.55
N ILE A 519 13.52 21.37 12.68
CA ILE A 519 13.13 22.05 13.93
C ILE A 519 12.10 21.18 14.65
N CYS A 520 12.47 20.65 15.81
CA CYS A 520 11.62 19.79 16.63
C CYS A 520 11.34 20.47 17.97
N HIS A 521 10.08 20.85 18.22
CA HIS A 521 9.67 21.62 19.41
C HIS A 521 10.58 22.84 19.68
N GLY A 522 10.94 23.58 18.63
CA GLY A 522 11.86 24.73 18.70
C GLY A 522 13.35 24.39 18.91
N ARG A 523 13.69 23.12 19.15
CA ARG A 523 15.07 22.64 19.22
C ARG A 523 15.59 22.39 17.80
N LYS A 524 16.70 23.02 17.42
CA LYS A 524 17.41 22.71 16.17
C LYS A 524 18.11 21.35 16.30
N THR A 525 17.72 20.38 15.50
CA THR A 525 18.49 19.14 15.36
C THR A 525 19.75 19.44 14.53
N GLN A 526 20.90 19.56 15.19
CA GLN A 526 22.17 19.56 14.46
C GLN A 526 22.39 18.19 13.82
N PRO A 527 22.82 18.10 12.55
CA PRO A 527 23.23 16.83 11.96
C PRO A 527 24.32 16.20 12.83
N SER A 528 24.21 14.91 13.13
CA SER A 528 25.28 14.19 13.83
C SER A 528 26.54 14.19 12.96
N SER A 529 27.57 14.93 13.37
CA SER A 529 28.86 14.91 12.69
C SER A 529 29.46 13.50 12.79
N SER A 530 29.67 12.87 11.64
CA SER A 530 30.37 11.58 11.58
C SER A 530 31.79 11.78 12.09
N SER A 531 32.09 11.24 13.27
CA SER A 531 33.42 11.26 13.88
C SER A 531 34.35 10.33 13.11
N SER A 532 34.84 10.81 11.96
CA SER A 532 35.85 10.14 11.15
C SER A 532 37.18 10.09 11.89
N SER A 533 37.34 9.10 12.78
CA SER A 533 38.59 8.78 13.46
C SER A 533 39.62 8.30 12.43
N SER A 534 40.42 9.24 11.91
CA SER A 534 41.46 9.01 10.92
C SER A 534 42.65 8.25 11.53
N ALA A 535 42.52 6.92 11.57
CA ALA A 535 43.62 6.04 11.93
C ALA A 535 44.73 6.09 10.87
N ALA A 536 45.87 6.67 11.22
CA ALA A 536 47.08 6.62 10.40
C ALA A 536 47.64 5.19 10.34
N PRO A 537 48.27 4.76 9.23
CA PRO A 537 48.64 3.37 9.02
C PRO A 537 49.83 2.96 9.89
N THR A 538 49.73 1.81 10.55
CA THR A 538 50.86 1.06 11.13
C THR A 538 50.76 -0.41 10.74
N SER A 539 51.91 -1.09 10.73
CA SER A 539 52.13 -2.31 9.96
C SER A 539 52.05 -3.61 10.79
N THR A 540 51.77 -4.71 10.08
CA THR A 540 52.24 -6.08 10.37
C THR A 540 52.04 -6.65 11.79
N SER A 541 51.19 -7.68 11.90
CA SER A 541 51.68 -9.07 12.09
C SER A 541 50.53 -10.08 12.16
N SER A 542 50.86 -11.37 12.10
CA SER A 542 49.94 -12.50 12.05
C SER A 542 49.88 -13.28 13.37
N SER A 543 48.72 -13.85 13.70
CA SER A 543 48.60 -15.15 14.41
C SER A 543 47.16 -15.66 14.41
N THR A 544 46.99 -16.97 14.61
CA THR A 544 45.73 -17.71 14.50
C THR A 544 45.48 -18.62 15.71
N SER A 545 44.28 -18.58 16.29
CA SER A 545 43.63 -19.66 17.09
C SER A 545 42.15 -19.27 17.31
N ASN A 546 41.11 -20.07 17.06
CA ASN A 546 40.75 -21.47 17.40
C ASN A 546 40.47 -21.73 18.90
N SER A 547 39.19 -21.69 19.31
CA SER A 547 38.41 -22.83 19.88
C SER A 547 37.16 -22.34 20.64
N THR A 548 36.15 -23.12 21.08
CA THR A 548 35.30 -24.25 20.59
C THR A 548 34.37 -24.60 21.78
N SER A 549 33.08 -24.97 21.57
CA SER A 549 32.20 -25.75 22.52
C SER A 549 31.75 -25.09 23.86
N THR A 550 30.68 -25.49 24.58
CA THR A 550 29.64 -26.55 24.43
C THR A 550 28.31 -26.22 25.19
N THR A 551 27.20 -26.88 24.82
CA THR A 551 25.95 -27.33 25.53
C THR A 551 25.62 -26.91 27.00
N THR A 552 24.37 -26.98 27.55
CA THR A 552 23.28 -27.99 27.42
C THR A 552 21.92 -27.51 28.00
N SER A 553 20.81 -28.25 27.80
CA SER A 553 19.46 -28.05 28.41
C SER A 553 18.97 -29.27 29.22
N PRO A 554 17.91 -29.11 30.06
CA PRO A 554 16.73 -30.03 30.05
C PRO A 554 15.38 -29.34 30.46
N SER A 555 14.29 -30.06 30.78
CA SER A 555 13.27 -30.56 29.82
C SER A 555 11.99 -31.14 30.49
N GLY A 556 10.77 -30.78 30.03
CA GLY A 556 9.48 -31.44 30.37
C GLY A 556 8.46 -30.57 31.16
N GLY A 557 7.14 -30.85 31.20
CA GLY A 557 6.31 -31.83 30.45
C GLY A 557 4.88 -32.04 31.04
N VAL A 558 4.02 -32.84 30.34
CA VAL A 558 2.73 -33.49 30.78
C VAL A 558 1.37 -32.76 30.57
N ALA A 559 0.36 -33.54 30.14
CA ALA A 559 -1.12 -33.35 30.11
C ALA A 559 -1.79 -34.77 30.23
N PRO A 560 -3.13 -35.03 30.37
CA PRO A 560 -4.14 -34.85 29.27
C PRO A 560 -5.68 -34.84 29.66
N THR A 561 -6.57 -35.04 28.64
CA THR A 561 -7.98 -35.59 28.66
C THR A 561 -9.19 -34.73 29.15
N LYS A 562 -10.17 -34.32 28.29
CA LYS A 562 -11.45 -34.98 27.77
C LYS A 562 -12.71 -34.64 28.64
N THR A 563 -14.04 -34.67 28.30
CA THR A 563 -14.97 -34.93 27.12
C THR A 563 -16.43 -34.56 27.58
N SER A 564 -17.58 -34.46 26.85
CA SER A 564 -18.02 -34.39 25.42
C SER A 564 -19.58 -34.24 25.29
N ALA A 565 -20.11 -33.74 24.15
CA ALA A 565 -21.54 -33.79 23.68
C ALA A 565 -22.61 -32.97 24.47
N SER A 566 -23.78 -32.50 23.98
CA SER A 566 -24.41 -32.24 22.64
C SER A 566 -25.69 -31.34 22.87
N SER A 567 -26.76 -31.11 22.07
CA SER A 567 -27.29 -31.54 20.73
C SER A 567 -28.53 -30.70 20.29
N SER A 568 -28.76 -30.49 18.98
CA SER A 568 -30.04 -30.29 18.22
C SER A 568 -31.15 -29.28 18.62
N SER A 569 -31.59 -28.41 17.68
CA SER A 569 -32.96 -28.45 17.06
C SER A 569 -33.29 -27.24 16.13
N SER A 570 -34.33 -27.39 15.31
CA SER A 570 -35.03 -26.41 14.44
C SER A 570 -36.54 -26.83 14.41
N PRO A 571 -37.53 -26.22 13.67
CA PRO A 571 -37.47 -25.24 12.57
C PRO A 571 -38.65 -24.20 12.54
N SER A 572 -38.93 -23.62 11.34
CA SER A 572 -40.20 -23.01 10.88
C SER A 572 -40.52 -21.54 11.28
N SER A 573 -41.34 -20.75 10.54
CA SER A 573 -41.61 -20.71 9.08
C SER A 573 -42.44 -19.47 8.63
N SER A 574 -42.40 -19.19 7.31
CA SER A 574 -43.52 -18.67 6.48
C SER A 574 -43.77 -17.16 6.32
N LYS A 575 -44.02 -16.77 5.05
CA LYS A 575 -45.01 -15.79 4.51
C LYS A 575 -44.90 -14.30 4.91
N SER A 576 -45.35 -13.33 4.08
CA SER A 576 -45.66 -13.27 2.63
C SER A 576 -45.98 -11.81 2.23
N SER A 577 -46.04 -11.52 0.92
CA SER A 577 -46.85 -10.42 0.29
C SER A 577 -46.56 -8.96 0.70
N SER A 578 -46.81 -7.92 -0.12
CA SER A 578 -47.03 -7.75 -1.57
C SER A 578 -47.11 -6.23 -1.86
N SER A 579 -47.16 -5.85 -3.16
CA SER A 579 -47.73 -4.56 -3.65
C SER A 579 -47.06 -3.23 -3.22
N SER A 580 -47.07 -2.15 -4.00
CA SER A 580 -47.46 -1.96 -5.41
C SER A 580 -46.95 -0.62 -5.97
N SER A 581 -47.05 -0.48 -7.30
CA SER A 581 -47.47 0.74 -8.02
C SER A 581 -46.69 2.07 -7.86
N SER A 582 -46.14 2.51 -9.01
CA SER A 582 -46.41 3.81 -9.68
C SER A 582 -45.86 5.12 -9.06
N SER A 583 -45.47 6.13 -9.83
CA SER A 583 -45.27 6.30 -11.30
C SER A 583 -44.57 7.65 -11.55
N SER A 584 -44.24 7.97 -12.83
CA SER A 584 -44.28 9.33 -13.45
C SER A 584 -43.59 10.53 -12.74
N SER A 585 -42.81 11.39 -13.41
CA SER A 585 -42.65 11.59 -14.85
C SER A 585 -41.48 12.53 -15.18
N SER A 586 -41.02 12.43 -16.43
CA SER A 586 -40.04 13.29 -17.08
C SER A 586 -40.40 14.79 -17.12
N SER A 587 -39.38 15.65 -17.11
CA SER A 587 -39.37 16.90 -17.90
C SER A 587 -37.92 17.29 -18.26
N LYS A 588 -37.75 18.10 -19.32
CA LYS A 588 -36.45 18.50 -19.91
C LYS A 588 -36.35 20.03 -19.98
N SER A 589 -35.17 20.59 -19.70
CA SER A 589 -34.57 21.79 -20.37
C SER A 589 -33.38 22.33 -19.56
N SER A 590 -32.46 23.14 -20.08
CA SER A 590 -31.58 22.99 -21.26
C SER A 590 -30.74 24.28 -21.44
N SER A 591 -29.42 24.17 -21.65
CA SER A 591 -28.51 25.28 -22.03
C SER A 591 -28.32 26.39 -20.94
N SER A 592 -27.35 27.32 -21.02
CA SER A 592 -26.39 27.65 -22.09
C SER A 592 -25.07 28.22 -21.52
N SER A 593 -24.01 28.20 -22.35
CA SER A 593 -22.64 28.67 -22.04
C SER A 593 -22.39 30.15 -22.39
N LYS A 594 -21.37 30.78 -21.78
CA LYS A 594 -20.73 32.00 -22.32
C LYS A 594 -19.28 32.18 -21.84
N THR A 595 -18.47 32.89 -22.64
CA THR A 595 -17.01 33.07 -22.50
C THR A 595 -16.62 34.55 -22.59
N SER A 596 -15.58 35.00 -21.88
CA SER A 596 -14.88 36.27 -22.18
C SER A 596 -13.43 36.32 -21.67
N THR A 597 -12.56 36.85 -22.52
CA THR A 597 -11.09 36.88 -22.52
C THR A 597 -10.40 38.02 -21.73
N SER A 598 -9.20 37.75 -21.19
CA SER A 598 -8.02 38.66 -21.09
C SER A 598 -8.14 39.97 -20.26
N SER A 599 -7.09 40.73 -19.91
CA SER A 599 -5.69 40.80 -20.38
C SER A 599 -4.70 41.32 -19.30
N THR A 600 -3.38 41.28 -19.59
CA THR A 600 -2.26 41.69 -18.70
C THR A 600 -1.65 43.05 -19.10
N PRO A 601 -1.03 43.80 -18.16
CA PRO A 601 0.05 44.74 -18.48
C PRO A 601 1.32 44.58 -17.61
N THR A 602 2.46 45.05 -18.13
CA THR A 602 3.81 44.97 -17.52
C THR A 602 4.40 46.34 -17.17
N SER A 603 5.20 46.47 -16.11
CA SER A 603 6.34 47.41 -16.00
C SER A 603 7.15 47.16 -14.70
N SER A 604 8.17 47.99 -14.40
CA SER A 604 9.36 47.52 -13.65
C SER A 604 9.99 48.48 -12.62
N SER A 605 10.75 47.88 -11.70
CA SER A 605 11.98 48.38 -11.05
C SER A 605 11.96 49.16 -9.72
N SER A 606 13.09 49.02 -9.02
CA SER A 606 13.60 49.79 -7.87
C SER A 606 13.02 49.49 -6.48
N SER A 607 13.90 49.53 -5.47
CA SER A 607 13.65 49.05 -4.11
C SER A 607 13.59 50.17 -3.07
N LYS A 608 12.46 50.27 -2.35
CA LYS A 608 12.34 50.97 -1.06
C LYS A 608 11.54 50.10 -0.08
N LYS A 609 11.92 50.12 1.20
CA LYS A 609 11.28 49.34 2.28
C LYS A 609 10.09 50.13 2.86
N PRO A 610 8.83 49.67 2.72
CA PRO A 610 7.67 50.38 3.27
C PRO A 610 7.33 49.84 4.67
N THR A 611 7.19 50.74 5.65
CA THR A 611 6.56 50.42 6.95
C THR A 611 5.08 50.77 6.87
N SER A 612 4.28 49.88 6.30
CA SER A 612 2.83 50.03 6.18
C SER A 612 2.14 48.71 6.55
N SER A 613 1.27 48.74 7.55
CA SER A 613 0.37 47.62 7.90
C SER A 613 -0.57 47.34 6.73
N SER A 614 -0.45 46.19 6.07
CA SER A 614 -1.40 45.78 5.05
C SER A 614 -2.67 45.20 5.69
N THR A 615 -3.82 45.60 5.18
CA THR A 615 -5.12 44.98 5.52
C THR A 615 -5.66 44.26 4.29
N SER A 616 -6.01 42.98 4.44
CA SER A 616 -6.66 42.16 3.43
C SER A 616 -8.06 41.80 3.92
N VAL A 617 -9.04 41.95 3.03
CA VAL A 617 -10.43 41.59 3.29
C VAL A 617 -10.81 40.46 2.34
N VAL A 618 -11.31 39.36 2.89
CA VAL A 618 -11.82 38.20 2.13
C VAL A 618 -13.27 38.00 2.51
N THR A 619 -14.15 38.04 1.52
CA THR A 619 -15.59 37.82 1.68
C THR A 619 -15.99 36.55 0.94
N SER A 620 -16.67 35.63 1.62
CA SER A 620 -17.23 34.41 1.06
C SER A 620 -18.69 34.25 1.48
N SER A 621 -19.42 33.32 0.86
CA SER A 621 -20.82 33.04 1.22
C SER A 621 -20.98 31.59 1.66
N VAL A 622 -21.34 31.38 2.92
CA VAL A 622 -21.48 30.05 3.55
C VAL A 622 -22.94 29.88 3.95
N SER A 623 -23.59 28.84 3.43
CA SER A 623 -25.02 28.54 3.68
C SER A 623 -25.96 29.73 3.45
N GLY A 624 -25.68 30.55 2.43
CA GLY A 624 -26.45 31.76 2.09
C GLY A 624 -26.18 32.98 2.99
N LYS A 625 -25.22 32.91 3.91
CA LYS A 625 -24.76 34.05 4.70
C LYS A 625 -23.39 34.52 4.20
N THR A 626 -23.28 35.80 3.88
CA THR A 626 -22.01 36.44 3.59
C THR A 626 -21.18 36.53 4.88
N VAL A 627 -19.99 35.93 4.88
CA VAL A 627 -19.01 36.01 5.96
C VAL A 627 -17.81 36.80 5.45
N THR A 628 -17.42 37.85 6.17
CA THR A 628 -16.26 38.68 5.83
C THR A 628 -15.18 38.54 6.90
N ALA A 629 -14.01 38.08 6.49
CA ALA A 629 -12.80 38.05 7.29
C ALA A 629 -11.92 39.25 6.93
N THR A 630 -11.61 40.10 7.91
CA THR A 630 -10.63 41.18 7.78
C THR A 630 -9.37 40.83 8.56
N VAL A 631 -8.24 40.79 7.87
CA VAL A 631 -6.91 40.48 8.41
C VAL A 631 -6.04 41.73 8.30
N THR A 632 -5.56 42.25 9.43
CA THR A 632 -4.64 43.40 9.47
C THR A 632 -3.29 42.99 10.01
N GLN A 633 -2.25 43.14 9.19
CA GLN A 633 -0.86 42.84 9.56
C GLN A 633 -0.31 43.94 10.47
N SER A 634 0.11 43.59 11.69
CA SER A 634 0.80 44.51 12.59
C SER A 634 2.19 44.89 12.06
N SER A 635 2.60 46.15 12.22
CA SER A 635 3.93 46.65 11.84
C SER A 635 5.09 45.93 12.55
N ASN A 636 4.79 45.23 13.64
CA ASN A 636 5.76 44.57 14.50
C ASN A 636 5.72 43.03 14.37
N GLY A 637 4.90 42.49 13.46
CA GLY A 637 4.75 41.05 13.25
C GLY A 637 6.03 40.44 12.65
N GLN A 638 6.57 39.41 13.28
CA GLN A 638 7.59 38.56 12.67
C GLN A 638 6.96 37.66 11.60
N MET A 639 7.76 37.26 10.61
CA MET A 639 7.35 36.19 9.69
C MET A 639 7.17 34.89 10.49
N CYS A 640 6.12 34.14 10.19
CA CYS A 640 6.03 32.75 10.64
C CYS A 640 7.23 31.99 10.04
N GLY A 641 7.91 31.20 10.85
CA GLY A 641 9.01 30.34 10.38
C GLY A 641 8.51 29.30 9.38
N ASN A 642 9.43 28.65 8.67
CA ASN A 642 9.13 27.62 7.66
C ASN A 642 8.63 26.28 8.26
N ASP A 643 8.02 26.31 9.46
CA ASP A 643 7.60 25.14 10.24
C ASP A 643 6.24 24.61 9.75
N ASN A 644 6.18 24.20 8.48
CA ASN A 644 4.96 23.71 7.83
C ASN A 644 4.76 22.19 8.10
N ILE A 645 4.05 21.86 9.17
CA ILE A 645 3.95 20.47 9.70
C ILE A 645 2.53 19.86 9.61
N PHE A 646 1.48 20.63 9.24
CA PHE A 646 0.08 20.17 9.36
C PHE A 646 -0.86 20.44 8.17
N GLY A 647 -0.38 20.91 7.02
CA GLY A 647 -1.18 21.00 5.79
C GLY A 647 -2.38 21.98 5.80
N ILE A 648 -2.58 22.75 6.88
CA ILE A 648 -3.63 23.78 7.01
C ILE A 648 -2.99 25.09 7.48
N GLY A 649 -2.91 26.08 6.59
CA GLY A 649 -2.32 27.38 6.87
C GLY A 649 -3.28 28.38 7.51
N ILE A 650 -3.66 28.20 8.78
CA ILE A 650 -4.50 29.16 9.53
C ILE A 650 -3.89 29.50 10.90
N CYS A 651 -3.33 30.71 11.02
CA CYS A 651 -2.86 31.26 12.29
C CYS A 651 -4.02 31.91 13.07
N ILE A 652 -4.73 31.12 13.87
CA ILE A 652 -5.83 31.61 14.73
C ILE A 652 -5.27 32.35 15.96
N SER A 653 -5.99 33.36 16.45
CA SER A 653 -5.58 34.19 17.59
C SER A 653 -5.50 33.39 18.90
N GLY A 654 -4.35 33.52 19.59
CA GLY A 654 -4.06 32.86 20.86
C GLY A 654 -2.55 32.64 21.09
N SER A 655 -1.78 32.43 20.01
CA SER A 655 -0.34 32.18 20.01
C SER A 655 0.56 33.40 20.26
N GLY A 656 0.05 34.47 20.89
CA GLY A 656 0.85 35.58 21.44
C GLY A 656 1.37 36.67 20.49
N ASN A 657 1.29 36.51 19.17
CA ASN A 657 2.02 37.37 18.21
C ASN A 657 1.25 38.57 17.60
N GLY A 658 0.23 39.10 18.29
CA GLY A 658 -0.23 40.49 18.09
C GLY A 658 -0.90 40.90 16.76
N ASN A 659 -1.23 39.96 15.87
CA ASN A 659 -2.08 40.23 14.70
C ASN A 659 -3.57 40.14 15.05
N SER A 660 -4.42 40.91 14.37
CA SER A 660 -5.87 40.92 14.58
C SER A 660 -6.60 40.36 13.36
N ILE A 661 -7.52 39.43 13.62
CA ILE A 661 -8.50 38.91 12.66
C ILE A 661 -9.88 39.22 13.23
N GLN A 662 -10.73 39.88 12.45
CA GLN A 662 -12.16 39.99 12.75
C GLN A 662 -12.99 39.30 11.68
N ILE A 663 -14.03 38.60 12.13
CA ILE A 663 -14.97 37.85 11.31
C ILE A 663 -16.37 38.37 11.63
N SER A 664 -17.13 38.73 10.59
CA SER A 664 -18.50 39.25 10.66
C SER A 664 -19.37 38.65 9.56
#